data_AF-A0A449AYI3-F1
#
_entry.id   AF-A0A449AYI3-F1
#
_cell.length_a   1.000
_cell.length_b   1.000
_cell.length_c   1.000
_cell.angle_alpha   90.00
_cell.angle_beta   90.00
_cell.angle_gamma   90.00
#
_symmetry.space_group_name_H-M   'P 1'
#
loop_
_entity.id
_entity.type
_entity.pdbx_description
1 polymer ?
#
loop_
_entity_poly.entity_id
_entity_poly.type
_entity_poly.pdbx_seq_one_letter_code
_entity_poly.pdbx_strand_id
1 'polypeptide(L)'
;MKKNKIQRSKKILLIALPILGFGSIFSISSIQPHNIQSKTPLTSEAALKISSGEIKLYGGYYDSLLFQNPPLDPEGDDDHDGILNKDEVYTFVENGQTYYWLNSHPKLQDTDGDGILDNQDQHKLRWDVSLRDMAFFQELAYRKKNFIFDMFNDDNYKDYKDNVQKSLDKDKPGKYADNPEMRNMYVNMQYEMSRYWQPVYVWDEENGFDATWFTNQSDFPFIESQTENIWAIAGTDKKESGDLGADAKIFTGGVPEQAYKNVNIYSWMWQDWNIRKKYANLSDQYFNSAKFRDPKNPNDTILNKTHNIPVKSVGHSLGGYLAQMVGVYLLANQKYHSNFDNFKGAWTFNAPQVKGQYGKISDLLINSGYSHNYMTNSDPLIGWVGHFRNVKTVGSSGHSSSGFFDPAPIKNFFSNGVRKSDKKAIVDLQPQLKELALDTKYYTIHYNSQKLGKLKETKLVYTNKERFRARLEKDVPNGYRIKKTFNLQSSNLANQEIPIEPITHTITYNFKFGNNLIKTEKRTISIEEPTYKVPSLPIHSDIHKKYVSSNNSPLPTTSDLTKDTTFNIQLQVEDNKVTTTIKIIDAQTRKQIGETHTQKGYLDETIKIQDSWYQPDYLLESSNQTIHVGQENEITVKLINYIRRYIFKYNGKEIASNSQIGRASDQTIWPSLPKTNEPHYEYQIKEKRVQTQNPKFIIYEIDLNKVEMQKVNTEINYVSNSQTISTQTLNTYPDDAITQSQLTLPEGYQLKNNNQTINTGQNNQVEVEKKSFILTYKFLDQNQVVKQQNITVKWHETYDLPQIPNGNEDYSYEVSGSYQKISNVEQNQTIEVHLSHLTKNTIIEYFDNDSKIDTQTITKAPNYQVQIKDLKLPENYVLVNSHQQIQSGQTNKVQITKQKRSSTLNYKDNGVLVSSQMITKAIDSNIENQDLQLPRGYLLVNPNQTFTLGQNYDVAITKQSFTLTYKFMFGETLVAKNDVIIKYHETYELPPLPNSNSQDFTYQASSNFQIIPNVEANQEIVVNLSKKQSTIN
;
A
#
# COMPACT_ATOMS: atom_id res chain seq x y z
N MET A 1 -17.34 -64.87 47.74
CA MET A 1 -17.15 -64.69 46.28
C MET A 1 -17.97 -63.48 45.81
N LYS A 2 -17.27 -62.50 45.23
CA LYS A 2 -17.77 -61.18 44.82
C LYS A 2 -18.84 -61.29 43.73
N LYS A 3 -19.93 -60.52 43.86
CA LYS A 3 -20.88 -60.24 42.77
C LYS A 3 -20.73 -58.79 42.33
N ASN A 4 -20.46 -58.65 41.03
CA ASN A 4 -20.21 -57.42 40.29
C ASN A 4 -21.43 -56.49 40.30
N LYS A 5 -21.21 -55.23 40.69
CA LYS A 5 -22.06 -54.10 40.32
C LYS A 5 -21.26 -53.15 39.44
N ILE A 6 -21.88 -52.84 38.32
CA ILE A 6 -21.55 -51.92 37.25
C ILE A 6 -21.01 -50.59 37.81
N GLN A 7 -19.77 -50.24 37.51
CA GLN A 7 -19.24 -48.88 37.61
C GLN A 7 -19.10 -48.30 36.19
N ARG A 8 -19.72 -47.13 36.00
CA ARG A 8 -19.62 -46.29 34.82
C ARG A 8 -18.17 -45.86 34.60
N SER A 9 -17.47 -46.52 33.69
CA SER A 9 -16.26 -45.97 33.08
C SER A 9 -16.67 -44.83 32.15
N LYS A 10 -16.48 -43.59 32.58
CA LYS A 10 -16.33 -42.46 31.65
C LYS A 10 -15.09 -42.77 30.80
N LYS A 11 -15.31 -43.29 29.59
CA LYS A 11 -14.33 -43.20 28.52
C LYS A 11 -14.08 -41.70 28.32
N ILE A 12 -12.92 -41.24 28.78
CA ILE A 12 -12.32 -40.00 28.28
C ILE A 12 -12.08 -40.30 26.80
N LEU A 13 -13.03 -39.86 25.98
CA LEU A 13 -12.81 -39.68 24.56
C LEU A 13 -11.66 -38.67 24.51
N LEU A 14 -10.45 -39.14 24.19
CA LEU A 14 -9.43 -38.28 23.61
C LEU A 14 -10.06 -37.72 22.34
N ILE A 15 -10.80 -36.63 22.49
CA ILE A 15 -10.93 -35.64 21.45
C ILE A 15 -9.51 -35.12 21.35
N ALA A 16 -8.77 -35.68 20.40
CA ALA A 16 -7.68 -34.99 19.77
C ALA A 16 -8.28 -33.68 19.27
N LEU A 17 -8.26 -32.66 20.13
CA LEU A 17 -8.32 -31.28 19.71
C LEU A 17 -7.23 -31.18 18.64
N PRO A 18 -7.58 -30.86 17.40
CA PRO A 18 -6.57 -30.60 16.42
C PRO A 18 -5.80 -29.41 16.98
N ILE A 19 -4.59 -29.66 17.47
CA ILE A 19 -3.53 -28.67 17.59
C ILE A 19 -3.18 -28.33 16.13
N LEU A 20 -4.12 -27.64 15.46
CA LEU A 20 -3.91 -27.04 14.16
C LEU A 20 -3.03 -25.83 14.44
N GLY A 21 -1.80 -25.96 13.96
CA GLY A 21 -0.70 -25.01 13.97
C GLY A 21 -1.03 -23.58 14.36
N PHE A 22 -0.48 -23.16 15.50
CA PHE A 22 0.15 -21.84 15.59
C PHE A 22 1.42 -21.88 14.74
N GLY A 23 1.20 -21.90 13.42
CA GLY A 23 2.24 -21.83 12.40
C GLY A 23 2.80 -20.42 12.31
N SER A 24 4.12 -20.36 12.12
CA SER A 24 4.90 -19.19 11.70
C SER A 24 4.78 -17.94 12.58
N ILE A 25 5.61 -17.88 13.63
CA ILE A 25 6.04 -16.59 14.19
C ILE A 25 7.30 -16.21 13.43
N PHE A 26 7.19 -15.28 12.47
CA PHE A 26 8.35 -14.55 12.00
C PHE A 26 8.75 -13.60 13.13
N SER A 27 9.92 -13.83 13.71
CA SER A 27 10.60 -12.84 14.54
C SER A 27 10.93 -11.65 13.65
N ILE A 28 10.15 -10.56 13.72
CA ILE A 28 10.60 -9.29 13.16
C ILE A 28 11.62 -8.73 14.16
N SER A 29 12.86 -9.20 14.07
CA SER A 29 14.00 -8.43 14.57
C SER A 29 13.99 -7.09 13.84
N SER A 30 14.21 -5.98 14.56
CA SER A 30 14.23 -4.63 13.97
C SER A 30 15.10 -4.63 12.70
N ILE A 31 14.52 -4.18 11.58
CA ILE A 31 15.16 -4.22 10.26
C ILE A 31 15.88 -2.89 10.03
N GLN A 32 16.53 -2.35 11.06
CA GLN A 32 17.16 -1.04 10.96
C GLN A 32 18.17 -1.05 9.80
N PRO A 33 18.08 -0.10 8.84
CA PRO A 33 19.01 -0.06 7.71
C PRO A 33 20.43 0.21 8.22
N HIS A 34 21.35 -0.73 7.96
CA HIS A 34 22.75 -0.64 8.37
C HIS A 34 23.60 -0.03 7.25
N ASN A 35 24.53 0.87 7.58
CA ASN A 35 25.48 1.49 6.64
C ASN A 35 24.85 2.35 5.52
N ILE A 36 23.87 3.19 5.86
CA ILE A 36 23.30 4.18 4.92
C ILE A 36 24.36 5.24 4.58
N GLN A 37 24.90 5.20 3.37
CA GLN A 37 25.95 6.13 2.93
C GLN A 37 25.41 7.54 2.66
N SER A 38 24.15 7.68 2.24
CA SER A 38 23.49 8.97 1.99
C SER A 38 21.99 8.88 2.21
N LYS A 39 21.45 9.78 3.04
CA LYS A 39 20.01 9.98 3.24
C LYS A 39 19.56 11.19 2.42
N THR A 40 18.43 11.06 1.73
CA THR A 40 17.78 12.17 1.01
C THR A 40 16.46 12.47 1.71
N PRO A 41 16.23 13.70 2.21
CA PRO A 41 14.94 14.12 2.75
C PRO A 41 13.78 13.87 1.78
N LEU A 42 12.55 13.75 2.29
CA LEU A 42 11.39 13.54 1.43
C LEU A 42 11.27 14.65 0.38
N THR A 43 11.04 14.26 -0.87
CA THR A 43 10.71 15.17 -1.97
C THR A 43 9.29 14.87 -2.46
N SER A 44 8.65 15.80 -3.18
CA SER A 44 7.31 15.58 -3.71
C SER A 44 7.26 14.39 -4.68
N GLU A 45 8.35 14.16 -5.44
CA GLU A 45 8.46 12.98 -6.31
C GLU A 45 8.53 11.69 -5.48
N ALA A 46 9.37 11.66 -4.43
CA ALA A 46 9.46 10.52 -3.54
C ALA A 46 8.13 10.24 -2.82
N ALA A 47 7.44 11.27 -2.35
CA ALA A 47 6.12 11.14 -1.72
C ALA A 47 5.08 10.53 -2.67
N LEU A 48 5.06 10.94 -3.94
CA LEU A 48 4.21 10.34 -4.96
C LEU A 48 4.54 8.86 -5.18
N LYS A 49 5.83 8.52 -5.22
CA LYS A 49 6.31 7.14 -5.39
C LYS A 49 6.06 6.25 -4.17
N ILE A 50 6.07 6.81 -2.97
CA ILE A 50 5.67 6.10 -1.74
C ILE A 50 4.16 5.83 -1.77
N SER A 51 3.35 6.85 -2.09
CA SER A 51 1.90 6.72 -2.23
C SER A 51 1.50 5.69 -3.30
N SER A 52 2.19 5.66 -4.44
CA SER A 52 1.95 4.68 -5.51
C SER A 52 2.44 3.26 -5.17
N GLY A 53 3.35 3.14 -4.19
CA GLY A 53 4.00 1.89 -3.78
C GLY A 53 5.21 1.50 -4.63
N GLU A 54 5.75 2.42 -5.43
CA GLU A 54 7.01 2.26 -6.18
C GLU A 54 8.22 2.29 -5.25
N ILE A 55 8.24 3.21 -4.27
CA ILE A 55 9.19 3.21 -3.15
C ILE A 55 8.50 2.60 -1.95
N LYS A 56 9.11 1.58 -1.36
CA LYS A 56 8.58 0.83 -0.21
C LYS A 56 9.33 1.19 1.06
N LEU A 57 8.70 0.94 2.21
CA LEU A 57 9.42 0.96 3.46
C LEU A 57 10.51 -0.11 3.38
N TYR A 58 11.69 0.20 3.91
CA TYR A 58 12.78 -0.78 3.96
C TYR A 58 12.31 -2.11 4.59
N GLY A 59 12.81 -3.23 4.06
CA GLY A 59 12.21 -4.56 4.27
C GLY A 59 11.09 -4.92 3.28
N GLY A 60 10.71 -4.00 2.39
CA GLY A 60 9.76 -4.26 1.29
C GLY A 60 8.29 -4.13 1.68
N TYR A 61 7.99 -3.44 2.78
CA TYR A 61 6.64 -3.29 3.32
C TYR A 61 5.88 -2.14 2.65
N TYR A 62 4.58 -2.32 2.51
CA TYR A 62 3.60 -1.28 2.20
C TYR A 62 2.96 -0.81 3.51
N ASP A 63 2.90 0.50 3.68
CA ASP A 63 2.27 1.18 4.81
C ASP A 63 0.83 1.55 4.50
N SER A 64 -0.13 1.06 5.29
CA SER A 64 -1.56 1.27 5.03
C SER A 64 -2.00 2.74 5.09
N LEU A 65 -1.24 3.61 5.78
CA LEU A 65 -1.53 5.03 5.92
C LEU A 65 -0.89 5.87 4.81
N LEU A 66 0.16 5.36 4.16
CA LEU A 66 0.86 6.07 3.07
C LEU A 66 0.49 5.50 1.68
N PHE A 67 0.43 4.18 1.54
CA PHE A 67 0.13 3.49 0.27
C PHE A 67 -1.33 3.69 -0.16
N GLN A 68 -1.53 4.15 -1.40
CA GLN A 68 -2.84 4.48 -2.00
C GLN A 68 -3.62 5.55 -1.24
N ASN A 69 -2.93 6.37 -0.46
CA ASN A 69 -3.45 7.58 0.17
C ASN A 69 -2.86 8.82 -0.52
N PRO A 70 -3.41 10.03 -0.32
CA PRO A 70 -2.83 11.25 -0.87
C PRO A 70 -1.32 11.34 -0.57
N PRO A 71 -0.47 11.67 -1.55
CA PRO A 71 0.97 11.86 -1.33
C PRO A 71 1.21 12.91 -0.23
N LEU A 72 2.20 12.64 0.62
CA LEU A 72 2.65 13.60 1.63
C LEU A 72 3.16 14.88 0.96
N ASP A 73 2.82 16.03 1.52
CA ASP A 73 3.44 17.30 1.16
C ASP A 73 4.75 17.45 1.96
N PRO A 74 5.94 17.51 1.34
CA PRO A 74 7.20 17.63 2.10
C PRO A 74 7.26 18.82 3.06
N GLU A 75 6.57 19.93 2.75
CA GLU A 75 6.48 21.12 3.61
C GLU A 75 5.23 21.13 4.50
N GLY A 76 4.44 20.06 4.45
CA GLY A 76 3.29 19.82 5.32
C GLY A 76 3.69 19.12 6.63
N ASP A 77 2.74 19.11 7.55
CA ASP A 77 2.79 18.45 8.86
C ASP A 77 1.43 17.75 9.04
N ASP A 78 1.40 16.48 8.66
CA ASP A 78 0.16 15.73 8.44
C ASP A 78 -0.46 15.16 9.72
N ASP A 79 0.31 15.04 10.80
CA ASP A 79 -0.17 14.67 12.12
C ASP A 79 -0.21 15.84 13.11
N HIS A 80 0.29 17.02 12.74
CA HIS A 80 0.24 18.25 13.52
C HIS A 80 1.07 18.20 14.80
N ASP A 81 2.18 17.46 14.77
CA ASP A 81 3.14 17.41 15.87
C ASP A 81 4.19 18.54 15.78
N GLY A 82 4.30 19.23 14.64
CA GLY A 82 5.24 20.33 14.42
C GLY A 82 6.55 19.94 13.74
N ILE A 83 6.72 18.68 13.34
CA ILE A 83 7.78 18.21 12.44
C ILE A 83 7.20 18.18 11.02
N LEU A 84 7.98 18.66 10.04
CA LEU A 84 7.57 18.60 8.64
C LEU A 84 7.82 17.21 8.06
N ASN A 85 6.94 16.73 7.18
CA ASN A 85 7.03 15.40 6.55
C ASN A 85 8.41 15.10 5.93
N LYS A 86 9.13 16.11 5.43
CA LYS A 86 10.50 15.97 4.90
C LYS A 86 11.59 15.66 5.92
N ASP A 87 11.35 16.04 7.16
CA ASP A 87 12.24 15.80 8.29
C ASP A 87 11.88 14.49 9.03
N GLU A 88 10.66 13.99 8.81
CA GLU A 88 10.17 12.71 9.32
C GLU A 88 10.50 11.52 8.41
N VAL A 89 10.37 11.68 7.09
CA VAL A 89 10.63 10.62 6.11
C VAL A 89 11.86 10.94 5.29
N TYR A 90 12.70 9.93 5.09
CA TYR A 90 13.82 10.03 4.16
C TYR A 90 13.91 8.82 3.24
N THR A 91 14.53 9.01 2.09
CA THR A 91 14.82 7.96 1.12
C THR A 91 16.31 7.67 1.04
N PHE A 92 16.64 6.45 0.66
CA PHE A 92 18.01 6.00 0.43
C PHE A 92 18.03 4.86 -0.58
N VAL A 93 19.20 4.58 -1.15
CA VAL A 93 19.40 3.50 -2.11
C VAL A 93 20.20 2.39 -1.44
N GLU A 94 19.67 1.17 -1.51
CA GLU A 94 20.36 -0.04 -1.06
C GLU A 94 20.22 -1.12 -2.13
N ASN A 95 21.33 -1.76 -2.51
CA ASN A 95 21.37 -2.77 -3.58
C ASN A 95 20.73 -2.32 -4.91
N GLY A 96 20.87 -1.02 -5.25
CA GLY A 96 20.31 -0.43 -6.47
C GLY A 96 18.79 -0.18 -6.45
N GLN A 97 18.13 -0.42 -5.31
CA GLN A 97 16.71 -0.14 -5.11
C GLN A 97 16.54 1.03 -4.13
N THR A 98 15.63 1.95 -4.44
CA THR A 98 15.26 3.03 -3.52
C THR A 98 14.22 2.53 -2.52
N TYR A 99 14.47 2.81 -1.24
CA TYR A 99 13.56 2.59 -0.12
C TYR A 99 13.33 3.90 0.63
N TYR A 100 12.28 3.95 1.43
CA TYR A 100 12.14 4.97 2.47
C TYR A 100 12.29 4.37 3.87
N TRP A 101 12.69 5.23 4.80
CA TRP A 101 12.69 4.96 6.23
C TRP A 101 12.23 6.20 6.98
N LEU A 102 12.04 6.04 8.29
CA LEU A 102 11.45 7.03 9.18
C LEU A 102 12.50 7.55 10.17
N ASN A 103 12.40 8.85 10.48
CA ASN A 103 12.91 9.45 11.71
C ASN A 103 11.77 9.56 12.75
N SER A 104 10.54 9.77 12.26
CA SER A 104 9.23 9.62 12.92
C SER A 104 8.21 9.26 11.82
N HIS A 105 7.03 8.80 12.19
CA HIS A 105 5.97 8.44 11.26
C HIS A 105 5.03 9.63 11.01
N PRO A 106 4.87 10.11 9.76
CA PRO A 106 4.21 11.38 9.40
C PRO A 106 2.67 11.39 9.51
N LYS A 107 2.11 10.48 10.30
CA LYS A 107 0.67 10.30 10.54
C LYS A 107 0.40 9.95 12.01
N LEU A 108 1.43 9.93 12.83
CA LEU A 108 1.42 9.52 14.23
C LEU A 108 2.21 10.56 15.02
N GLN A 109 1.50 11.37 15.79
CA GLN A 109 2.09 12.44 16.61
C GLN A 109 3.13 11.96 17.65
N ASP A 110 3.12 10.67 17.95
CA ASP A 110 3.97 10.00 18.93
C ASP A 110 4.17 8.58 18.39
N THR A 111 5.25 8.42 17.63
CA THR A 111 5.47 7.29 16.72
C THR A 111 5.72 6.00 17.48
N ASP A 112 6.54 6.06 18.52
CA ASP A 112 6.87 4.92 19.35
C ASP A 112 5.82 4.62 20.44
N GLY A 113 4.87 5.53 20.65
CA GLY A 113 3.68 5.33 21.47
C GLY A 113 3.90 5.59 22.96
N ASP A 114 5.08 6.05 23.38
CA ASP A 114 5.43 6.21 24.80
C ASP A 114 4.72 7.40 25.49
N GLY A 115 4.08 8.25 24.69
CA GLY A 115 3.28 9.39 25.14
C GLY A 115 4.00 10.74 25.08
N ILE A 116 5.25 10.78 24.63
CA ILE A 116 6.01 11.99 24.29
C ILE A 116 5.79 12.27 22.80
N LEU A 117 5.44 13.51 22.44
CA LEU A 117 5.31 13.89 21.03
C LEU A 117 6.67 13.79 20.34
N ASP A 118 6.70 13.40 19.07
CA ASP A 118 7.97 13.20 18.35
C ASP A 118 8.79 14.50 18.32
N ASN A 119 8.16 15.68 18.20
CA ASN A 119 8.86 16.98 18.29
C ASN A 119 9.59 17.26 19.61
N GLN A 120 9.20 16.58 20.70
CA GLN A 120 9.76 16.69 22.05
C GLN A 120 10.60 15.46 22.42
N ASP A 121 10.48 14.40 21.64
CA ASP A 121 11.12 13.13 21.92
C ASP A 121 12.54 13.07 21.35
N GLN A 122 13.46 12.62 22.19
CA GLN A 122 14.84 12.36 21.82
C GLN A 122 14.98 11.03 21.07
N HIS A 123 14.07 10.06 21.30
CA HIS A 123 14.14 8.71 20.78
C HIS A 123 12.85 8.25 20.09
N LYS A 124 12.36 9.03 19.12
CA LYS A 124 11.12 8.87 18.33
C LYS A 124 10.73 7.47 17.81
N LEU A 125 11.68 6.53 17.77
CA LEU A 125 11.46 5.16 17.28
C LEU A 125 11.73 4.10 18.36
N ARG A 126 11.94 4.50 19.62
CA ARG A 126 12.32 3.63 20.73
C ARG A 126 11.72 4.15 22.03
N TRP A 127 10.73 3.39 22.50
CA TRP A 127 10.01 3.65 23.75
C TRP A 127 10.92 4.03 24.92
N ASP A 128 10.79 5.25 25.42
CA ASP A 128 11.48 5.71 26.62
C ASP A 128 10.59 5.51 27.86
N VAL A 129 10.83 4.42 28.59
CA VAL A 129 9.95 4.02 29.71
C VAL A 129 9.89 5.09 30.79
N SER A 130 8.69 5.63 30.97
CA SER A 130 8.37 6.68 31.92
C SER A 130 7.95 6.12 33.29
N LEU A 131 7.84 7.02 34.28
CA LEU A 131 7.30 6.65 35.59
C LEU A 131 5.82 6.22 35.52
N ARG A 132 5.06 6.77 34.57
CA ARG A 132 3.66 6.39 34.32
C ARG A 132 3.57 4.95 33.83
N ASP A 133 4.47 4.55 32.94
CA ASP A 133 4.53 3.17 32.44
C ASP A 133 4.85 2.20 33.58
N MET A 134 5.78 2.57 34.47
CA MET A 134 6.06 1.78 35.68
C MET A 134 4.83 1.65 36.58
N ALA A 135 4.03 2.70 36.71
CA ALA A 135 2.76 2.62 37.43
C ALA A 135 1.78 1.67 36.70
N PHE A 136 1.75 1.65 35.36
CA PHE A 136 0.96 0.68 34.60
C PHE A 136 1.42 -0.75 34.83
N PHE A 137 2.72 -1.02 34.72
CA PHE A 137 3.27 -2.35 34.88
C PHE A 137 3.07 -2.92 36.29
N GLN A 138 3.20 -2.12 37.36
CA GLN A 138 2.90 -2.65 38.72
C GLN A 138 1.44 -3.06 38.88
N GLU A 139 0.50 -2.37 38.24
CA GLU A 139 -0.92 -2.72 38.32
C GLU A 139 -1.26 -3.92 37.44
N LEU A 140 -0.59 -4.05 36.29
CA LEU A 140 -0.69 -5.22 35.43
C LEU A 140 -0.14 -6.47 36.11
N ALA A 141 0.83 -6.35 37.03
CA ALA A 141 1.37 -7.49 37.76
C ALA A 141 0.30 -8.27 38.55
N TYR A 142 -0.77 -7.61 39.00
CA TYR A 142 -1.90 -8.23 39.73
C TYR A 142 -2.91 -8.95 38.82
N ARG A 143 -2.65 -9.05 37.52
CA ARG A 143 -3.62 -9.55 36.54
C ARG A 143 -3.30 -10.98 36.15
N LYS A 144 -4.36 -11.78 35.99
CA LYS A 144 -4.24 -13.18 35.59
C LYS A 144 -3.67 -13.32 34.18
N LYS A 145 -3.03 -14.46 33.93
CA LYS A 145 -2.47 -14.83 32.63
C LYS A 145 -3.45 -14.64 31.46
N ASN A 146 -4.69 -15.10 31.59
CA ASN A 146 -5.69 -14.97 30.53
C ASN A 146 -5.99 -13.49 30.22
N PHE A 147 -6.08 -12.62 31.23
CA PHE A 147 -6.26 -11.19 31.02
C PHE A 147 -5.06 -10.54 30.34
N ILE A 148 -3.85 -10.78 30.86
CA ILE A 148 -2.62 -10.20 30.32
C ILE A 148 -2.44 -10.59 28.85
N PHE A 149 -2.57 -11.88 28.55
CA PHE A 149 -2.54 -12.29 27.16
C PHE A 149 -3.77 -11.75 26.41
N ASP A 150 -5.01 -11.76 26.90
CA ASP A 150 -6.12 -11.18 26.11
C ASP A 150 -5.99 -9.67 25.80
N MET A 151 -5.36 -8.90 26.68
CA MET A 151 -5.14 -7.47 26.54
C MET A 151 -4.00 -7.13 25.58
N PHE A 152 -2.93 -7.94 25.55
CA PHE A 152 -1.73 -7.72 24.72
C PHE A 152 -1.57 -8.73 23.56
N ASN A 153 -2.33 -9.83 23.53
CA ASN A 153 -2.28 -10.89 22.52
C ASN A 153 -3.21 -10.52 21.37
N ASP A 154 -2.67 -9.76 20.43
CA ASP A 154 -3.15 -9.78 19.07
C ASP A 154 -2.48 -10.95 18.34
N ASP A 155 -3.29 -11.86 17.81
CA ASP A 155 -2.80 -12.97 16.99
C ASP A 155 -2.12 -12.36 15.75
N ASN A 156 -0.79 -12.23 15.80
CA ASN A 156 0.09 -11.77 14.72
C ASN A 156 -0.32 -10.45 14.05
N TYR A 157 0.17 -9.30 14.54
CA TYR A 157 0.42 -8.09 13.72
C TYR A 157 -0.82 -7.51 12.99
N LYS A 158 -2.03 -7.96 13.31
CA LYS A 158 -3.21 -7.73 12.47
C LYS A 158 -4.46 -7.39 13.27
N ASP A 159 -4.61 -7.85 14.51
CA ASP A 159 -5.75 -7.49 15.35
C ASP A 159 -5.46 -6.28 16.24
N TYR A 160 -6.48 -5.51 16.62
CA TYR A 160 -6.36 -4.47 17.65
C TYR A 160 -7.65 -4.60 18.45
N LYS A 161 -7.57 -5.24 19.61
CA LYS A 161 -8.75 -5.60 20.39
C LYS A 161 -9.28 -4.42 21.19
N ASP A 162 -10.16 -3.64 20.59
CA ASP A 162 -10.81 -2.50 21.26
C ASP A 162 -11.97 -2.90 22.20
N ASN A 163 -11.77 -3.92 23.05
CA ASN A 163 -12.81 -4.40 23.97
C ASN A 163 -12.25 -4.82 25.33
N VAL A 164 -11.71 -3.81 26.03
CA VAL A 164 -11.15 -3.90 27.39
C VAL A 164 -12.15 -4.46 28.39
N GLN A 165 -13.44 -4.11 28.24
CA GLN A 165 -14.51 -4.60 29.13
C GLN A 165 -14.60 -6.12 29.08
N LYS A 166 -14.59 -6.71 27.88
CA LYS A 166 -14.60 -8.16 27.71
C LYS A 166 -13.36 -8.82 28.34
N SER A 167 -12.19 -8.20 28.23
CA SER A 167 -10.97 -8.69 28.88
C SER A 167 -11.07 -8.61 30.40
N LEU A 168 -11.51 -7.47 30.96
CA LEU A 168 -11.70 -7.27 32.39
C LEU A 168 -12.74 -8.25 32.98
N ASP A 169 -13.81 -8.53 32.24
CA ASP A 169 -14.84 -9.47 32.66
C ASP A 169 -14.36 -10.92 32.68
N LYS A 170 -13.35 -11.29 31.87
CA LYS A 170 -12.72 -12.62 31.95
C LYS A 170 -11.87 -12.81 33.21
N ASP A 171 -11.29 -11.73 33.73
CA ASP A 171 -10.49 -11.76 34.96
C ASP A 171 -11.38 -11.77 36.21
N LYS A 172 -12.21 -10.72 36.34
CA LYS A 172 -13.06 -10.47 37.50
C LYS A 172 -14.43 -9.92 37.01
N PRO A 173 -15.37 -10.79 36.58
CA PRO A 173 -16.66 -10.40 36.00
C PRO A 173 -17.37 -9.33 36.84
N GLY A 174 -17.73 -8.20 36.23
CA GLY A 174 -18.50 -7.13 36.88
C GLY A 174 -17.76 -6.31 37.95
N LYS A 175 -16.54 -6.69 38.37
CA LYS A 175 -15.78 -5.96 39.41
C LYS A 175 -15.56 -4.50 39.04
N TYR A 176 -15.30 -4.24 37.76
CA TYR A 176 -15.03 -2.91 37.27
C TYR A 176 -16.24 -2.27 36.61
N ALA A 177 -17.43 -2.89 36.57
CA ALA A 177 -18.63 -2.33 35.91
C ALA A 177 -19.10 -1.00 36.52
N ASP A 178 -18.84 -0.79 37.82
CA ASP A 178 -19.20 0.44 38.55
C ASP A 178 -18.00 1.37 38.81
N ASN A 179 -16.81 1.05 38.30
CA ASN A 179 -15.61 1.89 38.42
C ASN A 179 -15.11 2.36 37.03
N PRO A 180 -15.75 3.37 36.43
CA PRO A 180 -15.41 3.84 35.09
C PRO A 180 -13.99 4.38 34.98
N GLU A 181 -13.43 4.94 36.06
CA GLU A 181 -12.08 5.49 36.08
C GLU A 181 -11.03 4.38 35.85
N MET A 182 -11.14 3.27 36.59
CA MET A 182 -10.26 2.12 36.40
C MET A 182 -10.45 1.45 35.04
N ARG A 183 -11.68 1.40 34.51
CA ARG A 183 -11.91 0.89 33.15
C ARG A 183 -11.21 1.74 32.11
N ASN A 184 -11.37 3.06 32.20
CA ASN A 184 -10.74 4.02 31.30
C ASN A 184 -9.21 3.91 31.34
N MET A 185 -8.64 3.65 32.52
CA MET A 185 -7.20 3.39 32.64
C MET A 185 -6.77 2.13 31.87
N TYR A 186 -7.50 1.01 32.00
CA TYR A 186 -7.18 -0.19 31.21
C TYR A 186 -7.36 0.01 29.71
N VAL A 187 -8.34 0.83 29.33
CA VAL A 187 -8.54 1.27 27.95
C VAL A 187 -7.30 2.01 27.44
N ASN A 188 -6.80 2.97 28.22
CA ASN A 188 -5.58 3.69 27.88
C ASN A 188 -4.37 2.75 27.81
N MET A 189 -4.14 1.90 28.82
CA MET A 189 -3.05 0.91 28.79
C MET A 189 -3.10 0.02 27.55
N GLN A 190 -4.30 -0.41 27.12
CA GLN A 190 -4.43 -1.22 25.92
C GLN A 190 -4.11 -0.42 24.66
N TYR A 191 -4.69 0.79 24.50
CA TYR A 191 -4.41 1.66 23.36
C TYR A 191 -2.93 1.99 23.22
N GLU A 192 -2.28 2.26 24.34
CA GLU A 192 -0.94 2.83 24.31
C GLU A 192 0.13 1.76 24.32
N MET A 193 -0.08 0.61 24.99
CA MET A 193 0.98 -0.39 25.18
C MET A 193 0.84 -1.61 24.26
N SER A 194 -0.37 -2.01 23.85
CA SER A 194 -0.56 -3.32 23.20
C SER A 194 0.13 -3.49 21.84
N ARG A 195 0.43 -2.37 21.16
CA ARG A 195 1.12 -2.33 19.86
C ARG A 195 2.65 -2.21 19.96
N TYR A 196 3.16 -2.01 21.18
CA TYR A 196 4.57 -1.69 21.43
C TYR A 196 5.20 -2.58 22.51
N TRP A 197 4.38 -3.26 23.32
CA TRP A 197 4.78 -4.15 24.40
C TRP A 197 4.12 -5.52 24.28
N GLN A 198 4.85 -6.56 24.68
CA GLN A 198 4.32 -7.92 24.72
C GLN A 198 4.64 -8.62 26.05
N PRO A 199 3.68 -9.35 26.63
CA PRO A 199 3.95 -10.25 27.75
C PRO A 199 4.68 -11.49 27.22
N VAL A 200 5.87 -11.72 27.76
CA VAL A 200 6.72 -12.86 27.43
C VAL A 200 6.30 -14.09 28.24
N TYR A 201 6.10 -13.91 29.54
CA TYR A 201 5.68 -14.98 30.45
C TYR A 201 5.00 -14.40 31.70
N VAL A 202 4.02 -15.15 32.22
CA VAL A 202 3.27 -14.83 33.45
C VAL A 202 3.44 -15.98 34.44
N TRP A 203 3.97 -15.67 35.62
CA TRP A 203 4.01 -16.54 36.80
C TRP A 203 2.77 -16.27 37.64
N ASP A 204 2.11 -17.35 38.04
CA ASP A 204 0.89 -17.41 38.85
C ASP A 204 1.07 -18.66 39.74
N GLU A 205 1.89 -18.54 40.79
CA GLU A 205 2.31 -19.67 41.64
C GLU A 205 1.40 -19.82 42.87
N GLU A 206 1.09 -21.06 43.27
CA GLU A 206 0.30 -21.39 44.48
C GLU A 206 0.91 -20.88 45.80
N ASN A 207 2.13 -20.34 45.77
CA ASN A 207 2.80 -19.75 46.93
C ASN A 207 2.62 -18.22 47.02
N GLY A 208 1.75 -17.64 46.20
CA GLY A 208 1.48 -16.20 46.13
C GLY A 208 2.51 -15.39 45.33
N PHE A 209 3.44 -16.04 44.63
CA PHE A 209 4.39 -15.34 43.75
C PHE A 209 3.80 -15.12 42.35
N ASP A 210 3.23 -13.94 42.16
CA ASP A 210 2.69 -13.48 40.88
C ASP A 210 3.61 -12.43 40.25
N ALA A 211 4.01 -12.69 39.00
CA ALA A 211 4.89 -11.78 38.28
C ALA A 211 4.75 -11.93 36.77
N THR A 212 5.00 -10.85 36.03
CA THR A 212 4.94 -10.83 34.57
C THR A 212 6.20 -10.21 34.00
N TRP A 213 6.76 -10.89 33.01
CA TRP A 213 7.83 -10.36 32.17
C TRP A 213 7.23 -9.74 30.91
N PHE A 214 7.44 -8.45 30.73
CA PHE A 214 7.13 -7.71 29.51
C PHE A 214 8.41 -7.34 28.76
N THR A 215 8.35 -7.32 27.45
CA THR A 215 9.40 -6.78 26.57
C THR A 215 8.78 -5.78 25.62
N ASN A 216 9.51 -4.71 25.27
CA ASN A 216 9.04 -3.85 24.20
C ASN A 216 9.19 -4.61 22.88
N GLN A 217 8.09 -4.87 22.22
CA GLN A 217 8.06 -5.55 20.94
C GLN A 217 6.89 -4.98 20.17
N SER A 218 7.21 -4.24 19.12
CA SER A 218 6.19 -3.63 18.27
C SER A 218 5.84 -4.51 17.09
N ASP A 219 4.64 -4.32 16.58
CA ASP A 219 4.24 -4.86 15.29
C ASP A 219 4.77 -4.04 14.09
N PHE A 220 5.38 -2.89 14.37
CA PHE A 220 6.03 -2.06 13.38
C PHE A 220 7.54 -2.35 13.29
N PRO A 221 8.07 -2.72 12.12
CA PRO A 221 9.48 -3.04 11.92
C PRO A 221 10.41 -1.82 12.06
N PHE A 222 9.86 -0.61 12.00
CA PHE A 222 10.60 0.64 12.18
C PHE A 222 10.76 1.03 13.65
N ILE A 223 10.00 0.42 14.56
CA ILE A 223 10.17 0.60 16.01
C ILE A 223 11.25 -0.35 16.52
N GLU A 224 12.18 0.19 17.30
CA GLU A 224 13.17 -0.62 17.98
C GLU A 224 12.49 -1.56 18.98
N SER A 225 12.66 -2.86 18.76
CA SER A 225 12.09 -3.91 19.60
C SER A 225 13.19 -4.61 20.40
N GLN A 226 12.83 -5.14 21.57
CA GLN A 226 13.69 -5.82 22.51
C GLN A 226 14.85 -4.96 23.02
N THR A 227 14.61 -3.66 23.17
CA THR A 227 15.57 -2.73 23.76
C THR A 227 15.46 -2.68 25.28
N GLU A 228 14.32 -3.06 25.85
CA GLU A 228 14.07 -3.09 27.28
C GLU A 228 13.13 -4.22 27.72
N ASN A 229 13.35 -4.69 28.94
CA ASN A 229 12.50 -5.65 29.62
C ASN A 229 11.99 -5.09 30.94
N ILE A 230 10.70 -5.29 31.22
CA ILE A 230 10.08 -4.94 32.49
C ILE A 230 9.71 -6.20 33.25
N TRP A 231 10.23 -6.28 34.46
CA TRP A 231 9.90 -7.32 35.42
C TRP A 231 8.91 -6.79 36.45
N ALA A 232 7.63 -7.08 36.25
CA ALA A 232 6.55 -6.58 37.07
C ALA A 232 6.13 -7.64 38.10
N ILE A 233 6.19 -7.31 39.38
CA ILE A 233 5.96 -8.24 40.50
C ILE A 233 4.77 -7.74 41.31
N ALA A 234 3.78 -8.61 41.52
CA ALA A 234 2.64 -8.30 42.37
C ALA A 234 3.03 -8.38 43.84
N GLY A 235 2.32 -7.63 44.68
CA GLY A 235 2.28 -7.89 46.13
C GLY A 235 1.12 -8.81 46.49
N THR A 236 0.84 -8.92 47.79
CA THR A 236 -0.22 -9.76 48.34
C THR A 236 -1.63 -9.39 47.84
N ASP A 237 -2.32 -10.28 47.10
CA ASP A 237 -3.79 -10.20 46.87
C ASP A 237 -4.53 -11.08 47.90
N LYS A 238 -5.63 -10.57 48.48
CA LYS A 238 -6.24 -11.00 49.76
C LYS A 238 -6.83 -12.42 49.81
N LYS A 239 -6.53 -13.32 48.86
CA LYS A 239 -7.15 -14.65 48.77
C LYS A 239 -6.26 -15.82 49.18
N GLU A 240 -4.97 -15.63 49.42
CA GLU A 240 -4.07 -16.74 49.74
C GLU A 240 -3.39 -16.54 51.10
N SER A 241 -3.71 -17.40 52.06
CA SER A 241 -3.24 -17.37 53.44
C SER A 241 -1.73 -17.58 53.63
N GLY A 242 -0.97 -17.78 52.56
CA GLY A 242 0.49 -17.96 52.57
C GLY A 242 1.29 -16.66 52.71
N ASP A 243 0.75 -15.52 52.26
CA ASP A 243 1.49 -14.25 52.18
C ASP A 243 1.57 -13.47 53.49
N LEU A 244 0.64 -13.71 54.41
CA LEU A 244 0.66 -13.12 55.77
C LEU A 244 1.94 -13.49 56.54
N GLY A 245 2.57 -14.63 56.22
CA GLY A 245 3.85 -15.05 56.81
C GLY A 245 5.07 -14.37 56.19
N ALA A 246 5.00 -13.93 54.93
CA ALA A 246 6.06 -13.17 54.26
C ALA A 246 6.10 -11.71 54.75
N ASP A 247 4.91 -11.09 54.87
CA ASP A 247 4.75 -9.75 55.44
C ASP A 247 5.23 -9.70 56.91
N ALA A 248 4.96 -10.75 57.70
CA ALA A 248 5.46 -10.89 59.07
C ALA A 248 6.99 -11.17 59.17
N LYS A 249 7.59 -11.84 58.17
CA LYS A 249 9.05 -12.04 58.08
C LYS A 249 9.79 -10.76 57.68
N ILE A 250 9.26 -9.98 56.74
CA ILE A 250 9.81 -8.67 56.37
C ILE A 250 9.68 -7.70 57.56
N PHE A 251 8.56 -7.76 58.28
CA PHE A 251 8.33 -7.01 59.52
C PHE A 251 9.42 -7.25 60.58
N THR A 252 9.95 -8.47 60.68
CA THR A 252 11.03 -8.85 61.62
C THR A 252 12.45 -8.75 61.03
N GLY A 253 12.60 -8.23 59.80
CA GLY A 253 13.90 -8.04 59.14
C GLY A 253 14.46 -9.31 58.45
N GLY A 254 13.65 -10.36 58.33
CA GLY A 254 13.95 -11.55 57.54
C GLY A 254 13.68 -11.33 56.05
N VAL A 255 14.26 -12.20 55.21
CA VAL A 255 14.13 -12.10 53.76
C VAL A 255 13.25 -13.25 53.26
N PRO A 256 12.14 -12.99 52.56
CA PRO A 256 11.24 -14.03 52.11
C PRO A 256 11.89 -14.94 51.07
N GLU A 257 11.45 -16.20 51.00
CA GLU A 257 11.94 -17.18 50.02
C GLU A 257 11.69 -16.71 48.57
N GLN A 258 10.58 -15.99 48.36
CA GLN A 258 10.23 -15.35 47.10
C GLN A 258 11.37 -14.46 46.58
N ALA A 259 12.11 -13.75 47.44
CA ALA A 259 13.20 -12.88 47.00
C ALA A 259 14.38 -13.64 46.37
N TYR A 260 14.69 -14.85 46.85
CA TYR A 260 15.75 -15.69 46.26
C TYR A 260 15.30 -16.31 44.93
N LYS A 261 14.05 -16.77 44.85
CA LYS A 261 13.46 -17.29 43.60
C LYS A 261 13.39 -16.20 42.53
N ASN A 262 13.02 -14.99 42.94
CA ASN A 262 12.87 -13.83 42.09
C ASN A 262 14.15 -13.51 41.30
N VAL A 263 15.32 -13.49 41.96
CA VAL A 263 16.61 -13.18 41.31
C VAL A 263 17.01 -14.26 40.32
N ASN A 264 16.72 -15.53 40.63
CA ASN A 264 16.97 -16.63 39.71
C ASN A 264 16.10 -16.48 38.45
N ILE A 265 14.82 -16.15 38.58
CA ILE A 265 13.90 -15.92 37.44
C ILE A 265 14.33 -14.67 36.64
N TYR A 266 14.69 -13.58 37.33
CA TYR A 266 15.14 -12.34 36.71
C TYR A 266 16.35 -12.55 35.79
N SER A 267 17.26 -13.47 36.14
CA SER A 267 18.41 -13.80 35.30
C SER A 267 18.05 -14.38 33.91
N TRP A 268 16.78 -14.77 33.70
CA TRP A 268 16.30 -15.32 32.43
C TRP A 268 15.99 -14.20 31.43
N MET A 269 15.81 -12.98 31.90
CA MET A 269 15.26 -11.86 31.14
C MET A 269 16.33 -11.05 30.42
N TRP A 270 17.61 -11.32 30.66
CA TRP A 270 18.71 -10.66 29.95
C TRP A 270 18.92 -11.17 28.52
N GLN A 271 18.16 -12.19 28.11
CA GLN A 271 18.34 -12.94 26.87
C GLN A 271 17.24 -12.63 25.86
N ASP A 272 17.61 -12.61 24.58
CA ASP A 272 16.64 -12.52 23.48
C ASP A 272 15.61 -13.66 23.56
N TRP A 273 14.34 -13.29 23.61
CA TRP A 273 13.23 -14.22 23.75
C TRP A 273 13.10 -15.19 22.57
N ASN A 274 13.41 -14.75 21.35
CA ASN A 274 13.33 -15.58 20.15
C ASN A 274 14.34 -16.73 20.22
N ILE A 275 15.53 -16.47 20.77
CA ILE A 275 16.53 -17.50 21.05
C ILE A 275 15.98 -18.43 22.13
N ARG A 276 15.45 -17.89 23.22
CA ARG A 276 14.92 -18.69 24.33
C ARG A 276 13.80 -19.63 23.89
N LYS A 277 12.81 -19.17 23.12
CA LYS A 277 11.68 -19.99 22.63
C LYS A 277 12.16 -21.20 21.82
N LYS A 278 13.26 -21.06 21.08
CA LYS A 278 13.82 -22.13 20.26
C LYS A 278 14.45 -23.26 21.07
N TYR A 279 14.94 -22.98 22.28
CA TYR A 279 15.78 -23.90 23.05
C TYR A 279 15.27 -24.21 24.48
N ALA A 280 14.39 -23.38 25.05
CA ALA A 280 13.81 -23.57 26.38
C ALA A 280 12.51 -24.36 26.31
N ASN A 281 12.26 -25.22 27.31
CA ASN A 281 10.90 -25.71 27.56
C ASN A 281 10.17 -24.70 28.46
N LEU A 282 9.05 -24.16 27.99
CA LEU A 282 8.25 -23.15 28.71
C LEU A 282 7.68 -23.67 30.04
N SER A 283 7.69 -24.99 30.27
CA SER A 283 7.30 -25.61 31.54
C SER A 283 8.44 -25.76 32.55
N ASP A 284 9.67 -25.40 32.20
CA ASP A 284 10.78 -25.44 33.15
C ASP A 284 10.57 -24.36 34.21
N GLN A 285 10.43 -24.76 35.49
CA GLN A 285 10.26 -23.82 36.61
C GLN A 285 11.56 -23.09 36.98
N TYR A 286 12.72 -23.62 36.55
CA TYR A 286 14.06 -23.10 36.86
C TYR A 286 14.96 -23.03 35.61
N PHE A 287 15.81 -22.01 35.49
CA PHE A 287 16.72 -21.87 34.36
C PHE A 287 17.85 -22.87 34.48
N ASN A 288 18.02 -23.65 33.42
CA ASN A 288 19.08 -24.62 33.31
C ASN A 288 20.02 -24.23 32.16
N SER A 289 21.06 -23.45 32.48
CA SER A 289 22.08 -23.02 31.52
C SER A 289 22.76 -24.19 30.79
N ALA A 290 22.75 -25.41 31.34
CA ALA A 290 23.32 -26.58 30.70
C ALA A 290 22.54 -27.02 29.44
N LYS A 291 21.26 -26.65 29.30
CA LYS A 291 20.45 -26.93 28.10
C LYS A 291 20.79 -26.01 26.91
N PHE A 292 21.58 -24.97 27.13
CA PHE A 292 21.93 -23.95 26.12
C PHE A 292 23.42 -23.92 25.79
N ARG A 293 24.12 -25.04 26.00
CA ARG A 293 25.52 -25.21 25.58
C ARG A 293 25.60 -25.29 24.06
N ASP A 294 26.60 -24.66 23.48
CA ASP A 294 26.88 -24.76 22.04
C ASP A 294 27.16 -26.24 21.71
N PRO A 295 26.40 -26.89 20.81
CA PRO A 295 26.63 -28.29 20.44
C PRO A 295 28.04 -28.54 19.88
N LYS A 296 28.70 -27.48 19.37
CA LYS A 296 30.05 -27.52 18.82
C LYS A 296 31.13 -27.11 19.83
N ASN A 297 30.76 -26.45 20.94
CA ASN A 297 31.67 -26.08 22.01
C ASN A 297 30.99 -26.20 23.39
N PRO A 298 31.08 -27.35 24.07
CA PRO A 298 30.36 -27.62 25.33
C PRO A 298 30.74 -26.72 26.50
N ASN A 299 31.86 -25.99 26.40
CA ASN A 299 32.34 -25.02 27.40
C ASN A 299 31.82 -23.60 27.14
N ASP A 300 31.10 -23.39 26.03
CA ASP A 300 30.55 -22.13 25.59
C ASP A 300 29.02 -22.23 25.56
N THR A 301 28.31 -21.22 26.04
CA THR A 301 26.84 -21.20 25.95
C THR A 301 26.43 -20.43 24.70
N ILE A 302 25.40 -20.90 24.00
CA ILE A 302 24.76 -20.14 22.91
C ILE A 302 24.34 -18.74 23.42
N LEU A 303 24.13 -18.63 24.73
CA LEU A 303 23.79 -17.42 25.50
C LEU A 303 24.92 -16.40 25.65
N ASN A 304 26.20 -16.78 25.54
CA ASN A 304 27.35 -15.87 25.69
C ASN A 304 27.67 -15.07 24.40
N LYS A 305 26.92 -15.28 23.30
CA LYS A 305 27.23 -14.74 21.97
C LYS A 305 26.29 -13.62 21.49
N THR A 306 25.31 -13.18 22.29
CA THR A 306 24.24 -12.26 21.84
C THR A 306 23.97 -11.11 22.81
N HIS A 307 23.43 -10.00 22.26
CA HIS A 307 23.02 -8.75 22.93
C HIS A 307 22.32 -9.00 24.28
N ASN A 308 22.83 -8.43 25.38
CA ASN A 308 22.13 -8.42 26.67
C ASN A 308 21.06 -7.32 26.67
N ILE A 309 19.80 -7.68 26.92
CA ILE A 309 18.70 -6.70 27.00
C ILE A 309 18.63 -6.14 28.44
N PRO A 310 18.66 -4.81 28.62
CA PRO A 310 18.42 -4.16 29.90
C PRO A 310 17.10 -4.57 30.56
N VAL A 311 17.11 -4.78 31.88
CA VAL A 311 15.89 -5.13 32.62
C VAL A 311 15.64 -4.14 33.77
N LYS A 312 14.43 -3.61 33.85
CA LYS A 312 13.91 -2.79 34.95
C LYS A 312 12.93 -3.61 35.76
N SER A 313 12.93 -3.46 37.09
CA SER A 313 12.02 -4.17 37.98
C SER A 313 11.02 -3.21 38.60
N VAL A 314 9.77 -3.66 38.79
CA VAL A 314 8.71 -2.80 39.29
C VAL A 314 7.72 -3.58 40.13
N GLY A 315 7.19 -2.95 41.17
CA GLY A 315 6.14 -3.58 41.98
C GLY A 315 5.56 -2.67 43.05
N HIS A 316 4.38 -3.06 43.52
CA HIS A 316 3.65 -2.41 44.61
C HIS A 316 3.69 -3.26 45.88
N SER A 317 3.71 -2.62 47.05
CA SER A 317 3.70 -3.30 48.36
C SER A 317 4.85 -4.33 48.46
N LEU A 318 4.57 -5.57 48.85
CA LEU A 318 5.52 -6.70 48.86
C LEU A 318 6.22 -6.87 47.51
N GLY A 319 5.51 -6.71 46.39
CA GLY A 319 6.09 -6.76 45.05
C GLY A 319 7.16 -5.69 44.83
N GLY A 320 6.98 -4.49 45.39
CA GLY A 320 7.97 -3.42 45.33
C GLY A 320 9.22 -3.71 46.18
N TYR A 321 9.05 -4.37 47.34
CA TYR A 321 10.18 -4.90 48.10
C TYR A 321 10.93 -5.96 47.30
N LEU A 322 10.22 -6.90 46.66
CA LEU A 322 10.82 -7.95 45.83
C LEU A 322 11.54 -7.37 44.62
N ALA A 323 11.02 -6.30 43.99
CA ALA A 323 11.67 -5.57 42.91
C ALA A 323 13.02 -4.98 43.36
N GLN A 324 13.05 -4.26 44.49
CA GLN A 324 14.28 -3.74 45.07
C GLN A 324 15.27 -4.87 45.41
N MET A 325 14.77 -5.99 45.93
CA MET A 325 15.61 -7.13 46.32
C MET A 325 16.33 -7.77 45.12
N VAL A 326 15.85 -7.61 43.88
CA VAL A 326 16.57 -8.07 42.68
C VAL A 326 17.97 -7.44 42.64
N GLY A 327 18.04 -6.11 42.59
CA GLY A 327 19.32 -5.40 42.52
C GLY A 327 20.21 -5.67 43.75
N VAL A 328 19.59 -5.74 44.93
CA VAL A 328 20.29 -6.03 46.19
C VAL A 328 20.99 -7.38 46.13
N TYR A 329 20.30 -8.42 45.67
CA TYR A 329 20.87 -9.76 45.55
C TYR A 329 21.92 -9.89 44.46
N LEU A 330 21.72 -9.22 43.32
CA LEU A 330 22.71 -9.19 42.24
C LEU A 330 24.03 -8.61 42.76
N LEU A 331 24.00 -7.51 43.52
CA LEU A 331 25.21 -6.93 44.11
C LEU A 331 25.79 -7.78 45.25
N ALA A 332 24.95 -8.28 46.15
CA ALA A 332 25.38 -8.99 47.34
C ALA A 332 25.96 -10.38 47.06
N ASN A 333 25.58 -11.02 45.94
CA ASN A 333 25.92 -12.40 45.65
C ASN A 333 26.93 -12.49 44.49
N GLN A 334 28.15 -12.94 44.79
CA GLN A 334 29.23 -13.11 43.81
C GLN A 334 28.83 -13.94 42.58
N LYS A 335 27.91 -14.92 42.74
CA LYS A 335 27.42 -15.74 41.62
C LYS A 335 26.69 -14.92 40.55
N TYR A 336 26.00 -13.85 40.94
CA TYR A 336 25.13 -13.07 40.05
C TYR A 336 25.64 -11.65 39.80
N HIS A 337 26.74 -11.25 40.45
CA HIS A 337 27.31 -9.90 40.37
C HIS A 337 27.65 -9.47 38.94
N SER A 338 28.15 -10.40 38.11
CA SER A 338 28.44 -10.14 36.69
C SER A 338 27.22 -9.72 35.87
N ASN A 339 26.02 -9.92 36.39
CA ASN A 339 24.79 -9.61 35.70
C ASN A 339 24.13 -8.32 36.17
N PHE A 340 24.75 -7.64 37.15
CA PHE A 340 24.24 -6.36 37.64
C PHE A 340 24.25 -5.28 36.54
N ASP A 341 25.16 -5.35 35.57
CA ASP A 341 25.24 -4.41 34.44
C ASP A 341 23.94 -4.35 33.60
N ASN A 342 23.18 -5.45 33.58
CA ASN A 342 21.89 -5.56 32.89
C ASN A 342 20.72 -5.03 33.73
N PHE A 343 20.88 -4.86 35.04
CA PHE A 343 19.87 -4.29 35.93
C PHE A 343 19.87 -2.77 35.80
N LYS A 344 18.77 -2.16 35.34
CA LYS A 344 18.66 -0.70 35.17
C LYS A 344 17.91 0.02 36.28
N GLY A 345 17.33 -0.72 37.22
CA GLY A 345 16.77 -0.15 38.43
C GLY A 345 15.51 -0.88 38.94
N ALA A 346 15.05 -0.42 40.09
CA ALA A 346 13.81 -0.82 40.73
C ALA A 346 12.89 0.38 40.95
N TRP A 347 11.63 0.25 40.54
CA TRP A 347 10.56 1.22 40.80
C TRP A 347 9.60 0.61 41.81
N THR A 348 9.45 1.27 42.96
CA THR A 348 8.67 0.73 44.06
C THR A 348 7.53 1.67 44.43
N PHE A 349 6.36 1.09 44.65
CA PHE A 349 5.13 1.81 44.96
C PHE A 349 4.58 1.30 46.30
N ASN A 350 4.49 2.17 47.30
CA ASN A 350 4.07 1.81 48.67
C ASN A 350 4.83 0.60 49.26
N ALA A 351 6.11 0.45 48.91
CA ALA A 351 6.90 -0.70 49.31
C ALA A 351 7.55 -0.53 50.69
N PRO A 352 7.62 -1.61 51.50
CA PRO A 352 8.34 -1.59 52.76
C PRO A 352 9.86 -1.55 52.53
N GLN A 353 10.58 -0.86 53.42
CA GLN A 353 12.04 -0.81 53.34
C GLN A 353 12.73 -2.17 53.56
N VAL A 354 13.90 -2.34 52.96
CA VAL A 354 14.79 -3.49 53.22
C VAL A 354 15.59 -3.25 54.50
N LYS A 355 15.46 -4.15 55.48
CA LYS A 355 16.16 -4.10 56.79
C LYS A 355 17.19 -5.22 56.92
N GLY A 356 17.94 -5.20 58.02
CA GLY A 356 18.88 -6.27 58.38
C GLY A 356 20.12 -6.32 57.49
N GLN A 357 20.61 -7.52 57.20
CA GLN A 357 21.90 -7.76 56.52
C GLN A 357 22.00 -7.12 55.12
N TYR A 358 20.87 -6.90 54.44
CA TYR A 358 20.82 -6.33 53.10
C TYR A 358 20.47 -4.83 53.07
N GLY A 359 20.15 -4.22 54.21
CA GLY A 359 19.71 -2.82 54.27
C GLY A 359 20.75 -1.85 53.72
N LYS A 360 22.04 -2.04 54.05
CA LYS A 360 23.14 -1.18 53.54
C LYS A 360 23.31 -1.27 52.01
N ILE A 361 23.09 -2.46 51.43
CA ILE A 361 23.19 -2.66 49.99
C ILE A 361 21.98 -2.02 49.30
N SER A 362 20.80 -2.13 49.90
CA SER A 362 19.61 -1.40 49.42
C SER A 362 19.83 0.11 49.45
N ASP A 363 20.39 0.66 50.53
CA ASP A 363 20.72 2.09 50.63
C ASP A 363 21.76 2.52 49.58
N LEU A 364 22.73 1.65 49.26
CA LEU A 364 23.70 1.91 48.19
C LEU A 364 23.00 2.06 46.83
N LEU A 365 22.05 1.18 46.50
CA LEU A 365 21.29 1.26 45.26
C LEU A 365 20.45 2.53 45.18
N ILE A 366 19.82 2.93 46.29
CA ILE A 366 19.06 4.18 46.39
C ILE A 366 19.97 5.39 46.14
N ASN A 367 21.12 5.44 46.81
CA ASN A 367 22.06 6.57 46.66
C ASN A 367 22.75 6.60 45.30
N SER A 368 22.86 5.45 44.63
CA SER A 368 23.46 5.33 43.29
C SER A 368 22.44 5.54 42.16
N GLY A 369 21.18 5.87 42.48
CA GLY A 369 20.15 6.17 41.50
C GLY A 369 19.47 4.95 40.86
N TYR A 370 19.75 3.73 41.33
CA TYR A 370 19.14 2.48 40.83
C TYR A 370 17.78 2.15 41.48
N SER A 371 17.31 2.96 42.42
CA SER A 371 16.05 2.72 43.13
C SER A 371 15.20 3.99 43.17
N HIS A 372 13.96 3.86 42.70
CA HIS A 372 12.99 4.93 42.57
C HIS A 372 11.76 4.59 43.41
N ASN A 373 11.60 5.23 44.55
CA ASN A 373 10.63 4.84 45.56
C ASN A 373 9.50 5.88 45.67
N TYR A 374 8.26 5.43 45.60
CA TYR A 374 7.06 6.27 45.62
C TYR A 374 6.06 5.80 46.66
N MET A 375 5.35 6.74 47.30
CA MET A 375 4.32 6.39 48.28
C MET A 375 3.10 7.32 48.24
N THR A 376 2.00 6.86 48.82
CA THR A 376 0.83 7.68 49.12
C THR A 376 0.75 7.95 50.62
N ASN A 377 0.42 9.19 51.01
CA ASN A 377 0.49 9.68 52.39
C ASN A 377 -0.52 9.04 53.35
N SER A 378 -1.58 8.41 52.83
CA SER A 378 -2.62 7.78 53.66
C SER A 378 -2.47 6.27 53.76
N ASP A 379 -1.27 5.75 53.47
CA ASP A 379 -0.96 4.34 53.61
C ASP A 379 -0.69 3.96 55.09
N PRO A 380 -1.61 3.20 55.73
CA PRO A 380 -1.48 2.87 57.14
C PRO A 380 -0.40 1.81 57.41
N LEU A 381 0.01 1.04 56.41
CA LEU A 381 0.98 -0.06 56.58
C LEU A 381 2.41 0.47 56.58
N ILE A 382 2.71 1.47 55.75
CA ILE A 382 4.05 2.08 55.64
C ILE A 382 4.48 2.77 56.93
N GLY A 383 3.56 3.41 57.66
CA GLY A 383 3.85 4.05 58.94
C GLY A 383 4.45 3.10 59.98
N TRP A 384 4.15 1.81 59.88
CA TRP A 384 4.60 0.78 60.83
C TRP A 384 5.84 0.00 60.36
N VAL A 385 5.94 -0.32 59.06
CA VAL A 385 7.06 -1.08 58.49
C VAL A 385 8.25 -0.20 58.05
N GLY A 386 8.00 1.09 57.84
CA GLY A 386 8.95 2.10 57.35
C GLY A 386 9.16 2.04 55.83
N HIS A 387 9.55 3.18 55.28
CA HIS A 387 9.71 3.42 53.84
C HIS A 387 11.19 3.47 53.45
N PHE A 388 11.47 3.21 52.17
CA PHE A 388 12.81 3.43 51.61
C PHE A 388 13.26 4.88 51.78
N ARG A 389 14.58 5.09 51.87
CA ARG A 389 15.16 6.44 51.85
C ARG A 389 14.80 7.14 50.53
N ASN A 390 14.69 8.46 50.59
CA ASN A 390 14.36 9.34 49.46
C ASN A 390 13.01 9.00 48.77
N VAL A 391 12.07 8.36 49.50
CA VAL A 391 10.73 8.09 48.97
C VAL A 391 10.02 9.40 48.61
N LYS A 392 9.37 9.42 47.45
CA LYS A 392 8.58 10.56 46.99
C LYS A 392 7.11 10.30 47.30
N THR A 393 6.49 11.18 48.08
CA THR A 393 5.04 11.18 48.23
C THR A 393 4.38 11.67 46.95
N VAL A 394 3.46 10.89 46.38
CA VAL A 394 2.76 11.22 45.13
C VAL A 394 1.26 11.50 45.29
N GLY A 395 0.65 11.11 46.41
CA GLY A 395 -0.79 11.33 46.62
C GLY A 395 -1.25 10.98 48.02
N SER A 396 -2.57 10.92 48.22
CA SER A 396 -3.22 10.71 49.53
C SER A 396 -4.06 9.43 49.60
N SER A 397 -3.84 8.48 48.70
CA SER A 397 -4.57 7.21 48.64
C SER A 397 -4.05 6.22 49.70
N GLY A 398 -4.83 5.17 49.99
CA GLY A 398 -4.39 4.08 50.89
C GLY A 398 -3.41 3.11 50.23
N HIS A 399 -3.18 1.94 50.84
CA HIS A 399 -2.25 0.88 50.39
C HIS A 399 -2.71 0.08 49.14
N SER A 400 -3.47 0.69 48.23
CA SER A 400 -3.96 0.01 47.02
C SER A 400 -3.07 0.35 45.83
N SER A 401 -2.74 -0.65 45.00
CA SER A 401 -2.03 -0.45 43.73
C SER A 401 -2.78 0.51 42.81
N SER A 402 -4.12 0.42 42.80
CA SER A 402 -4.99 1.32 42.04
C SER A 402 -4.96 2.77 42.52
N GLY A 403 -4.54 3.02 43.77
CA GLY A 403 -4.51 4.37 44.35
C GLY A 403 -3.48 5.29 43.66
N PHE A 404 -2.47 4.71 43.00
CA PHE A 404 -1.53 5.46 42.17
C PHE A 404 -2.15 6.01 40.89
N PHE A 405 -3.39 5.64 40.58
CA PHE A 405 -4.18 6.21 39.47
C PHE A 405 -5.29 7.15 39.95
N ASP A 406 -5.23 7.58 41.21
CA ASP A 406 -6.07 8.69 41.64
C ASP A 406 -5.62 9.99 40.96
N PRO A 407 -6.52 10.97 40.80
CA PRO A 407 -6.25 12.19 40.04
C PRO A 407 -5.06 13.00 40.57
N ALA A 408 -4.74 12.93 41.87
CA ALA A 408 -3.61 13.66 42.45
C ALA A 408 -2.24 13.06 42.05
N PRO A 409 -1.96 11.75 42.26
CA PRO A 409 -0.77 11.09 41.70
C PRO A 409 -0.60 11.31 40.20
N ILE A 410 -1.68 11.09 39.44
CA ILE A 410 -1.72 11.27 38.00
C ILE A 410 -1.31 12.68 37.57
N LYS A 411 -1.95 13.70 38.12
CA LYS A 411 -1.76 15.10 37.72
C LYS A 411 -0.38 15.62 38.11
N ASN A 412 0.11 15.22 39.27
CA ASN A 412 1.27 15.84 39.90
C ASN A 412 2.57 15.05 39.68
N PHE A 413 2.49 13.76 39.34
CA PHE A 413 3.66 12.88 39.31
C PHE A 413 3.72 11.91 38.12
N PHE A 414 2.58 11.55 37.51
CA PHE A 414 2.53 10.60 36.38
C PHE A 414 2.04 11.26 35.09
N SER A 415 2.63 12.41 34.74
CA SER A 415 2.45 13.02 33.42
C SER A 415 3.56 12.56 32.47
N ASN A 416 3.22 11.85 31.38
CA ASN A 416 4.12 11.71 30.23
C ASN A 416 3.51 12.43 29.03
N GLY A 417 4.26 13.38 28.47
CA GLY A 417 3.90 14.23 27.34
C GLY A 417 2.42 14.65 27.24
N VAL A 418 1.81 14.36 26.09
CA VAL A 418 0.41 14.71 25.76
C VAL A 418 -0.62 13.72 26.31
N ARG A 419 -0.19 12.49 26.63
CA ARG A 419 -1.06 11.43 27.14
C ARG A 419 -1.23 11.55 28.66
N LYS A 420 -1.96 12.58 29.08
CA LYS A 420 -2.39 12.73 30.48
C LYS A 420 -3.38 11.61 30.80
N SER A 421 -3.13 10.82 31.84
CA SER A 421 -4.19 9.98 32.39
C SER A 421 -5.28 10.94 32.91
N ASP A 422 -6.43 10.98 32.25
CA ASP A 422 -7.63 11.66 32.76
C ASP A 422 -8.52 10.58 33.40
N LYS A 423 -9.40 10.97 34.32
CA LYS A 423 -10.50 10.13 34.80
C LYS A 423 -11.44 9.71 33.67
N LYS A 424 -11.45 10.48 32.59
CA LYS A 424 -12.14 10.16 31.33
C LYS A 424 -11.26 9.26 30.48
N ALA A 425 -11.87 8.34 29.74
CA ALA A 425 -11.16 7.62 28.68
C ALA A 425 -10.43 8.65 27.82
N ILE A 426 -9.14 8.44 27.57
CA ILE A 426 -8.43 9.28 26.63
C ILE A 426 -9.19 9.15 25.31
N VAL A 427 -9.62 10.28 24.76
CA VAL A 427 -10.19 10.33 23.41
C VAL A 427 -9.03 10.00 22.49
N ASP A 428 -9.06 8.78 21.94
CA ASP A 428 -8.14 8.23 20.94
C ASP A 428 -7.23 9.31 20.32
N LEU A 429 -6.06 9.54 20.95
CA LEU A 429 -5.20 10.67 20.60
C LEU A 429 -4.51 10.44 19.26
N GLN A 430 -4.47 9.18 18.80
CA GLN A 430 -3.86 8.76 17.55
C GLN A 430 -4.74 7.70 16.86
N PRO A 431 -5.94 8.06 16.37
CA PRO A 431 -6.87 7.10 15.75
C PRO A 431 -6.27 6.38 14.52
N GLN A 432 -5.28 6.99 13.88
CA GLN A 432 -4.50 6.43 12.79
C GLN A 432 -3.76 5.14 13.19
N LEU A 433 -3.37 5.00 14.47
CA LEU A 433 -2.70 3.80 14.99
C LEU A 433 -3.58 2.54 14.83
N LYS A 434 -4.91 2.70 14.91
CA LYS A 434 -5.87 1.62 14.66
C LYS A 434 -5.94 1.21 13.19
N GLU A 435 -5.55 2.07 12.27
CA GLU A 435 -5.61 1.79 10.82
C GLU A 435 -4.23 1.41 10.26
N LEU A 436 -3.15 1.70 10.99
CA LEU A 436 -1.79 1.39 10.59
C LEU A 436 -1.55 -0.13 10.57
N ALA A 437 -1.13 -0.61 9.39
CA ALA A 437 -0.68 -1.96 9.14
C ALA A 437 0.41 -1.96 8.08
N LEU A 438 1.33 -2.92 8.23
CA LEU A 438 2.46 -3.11 7.33
C LEU A 438 2.44 -4.55 6.81
N ASP A 439 2.48 -4.70 5.49
CA ASP A 439 2.59 -6.00 4.86
C ASP A 439 3.45 -5.88 3.58
N THR A 440 4.18 -6.93 3.23
CA THR A 440 4.99 -6.97 2.01
C THR A 440 4.14 -7.16 0.74
N LYS A 441 2.83 -7.36 0.93
CA LYS A 441 1.84 -7.55 -0.13
C LYS A 441 0.65 -6.63 0.11
N TYR A 442 0.03 -6.21 -0.98
CA TYR A 442 -1.30 -5.58 -0.97
C TYR A 442 -2.29 -6.47 -1.71
N TYR A 443 -3.59 -6.22 -1.49
CA TYR A 443 -4.67 -6.87 -2.20
C TYR A 443 -5.34 -5.90 -3.15
N THR A 444 -5.57 -6.33 -4.39
CA THR A 444 -6.39 -5.61 -5.36
C THR A 444 -7.86 -5.98 -5.13
N ILE A 445 -8.69 -4.96 -4.93
CA ILE A 445 -10.11 -5.09 -4.60
C ILE A 445 -10.92 -4.53 -5.77
N HIS A 446 -11.81 -5.36 -6.33
CA HIS A 446 -12.72 -4.96 -7.40
C HIS A 446 -14.15 -4.87 -6.87
N TYR A 447 -14.71 -3.67 -6.85
CA TYR A 447 -16.12 -3.46 -6.52
C TYR A 447 -16.97 -3.69 -7.77
N ASN A 448 -17.74 -4.78 -7.77
CA ASN A 448 -18.49 -5.25 -8.93
C ASN A 448 -20.00 -5.14 -8.69
N SER A 449 -20.67 -4.37 -9.53
CA SER A 449 -22.12 -4.40 -9.68
C SER A 449 -22.51 -5.59 -10.56
N GLN A 450 -23.61 -6.27 -10.19
CA GLN A 450 -24.17 -7.35 -11.03
C GLN A 450 -24.65 -6.85 -12.40
N LYS A 451 -25.06 -5.58 -12.50
CA LYS A 451 -25.66 -4.99 -13.72
C LYS A 451 -24.63 -4.25 -14.56
N LEU A 452 -23.77 -3.45 -13.93
CA LEU A 452 -22.82 -2.57 -14.60
C LEU A 452 -21.39 -3.15 -14.68
N GLY A 453 -21.12 -4.26 -14.00
CA GLY A 453 -19.78 -4.84 -13.92
C GLY A 453 -18.87 -4.10 -12.94
N LYS A 454 -17.59 -3.96 -13.28
CA LYS A 454 -16.58 -3.35 -12.40
C LYS A 454 -16.76 -1.84 -12.31
N LEU A 455 -16.96 -1.33 -11.10
CA LEU A 455 -17.22 0.10 -10.83
C LEU A 455 -16.04 0.83 -10.18
N LYS A 456 -15.24 0.14 -9.36
CA LYS A 456 -14.04 0.69 -8.72
C LYS A 456 -13.00 -0.39 -8.50
N GLU A 457 -11.74 -0.04 -8.66
CA GLU A 457 -10.59 -0.81 -8.20
C GLU A 457 -9.86 -0.02 -7.11
N THR A 458 -9.45 -0.68 -6.04
CA THR A 458 -8.54 -0.11 -5.04
C THR A 458 -7.53 -1.16 -4.61
N LYS A 459 -6.37 -0.73 -4.10
CA LYS A 459 -5.34 -1.61 -3.55
C LYS A 459 -5.17 -1.32 -2.07
N LEU A 460 -5.28 -2.34 -1.23
CA LEU A 460 -5.26 -2.18 0.22
C LEU A 460 -4.25 -3.13 0.86
N VAL A 461 -3.48 -2.62 1.82
CA VAL A 461 -2.71 -3.43 2.77
C VAL A 461 -3.69 -4.09 3.74
N TYR A 462 -3.42 -5.34 4.11
CA TYR A 462 -4.32 -6.11 4.97
C TYR A 462 -4.01 -5.95 6.46
N THR A 463 -5.07 -5.69 7.21
CA THR A 463 -5.13 -5.57 8.67
C THR A 463 -5.67 -6.88 9.27
N ASN A 464 -6.59 -6.85 10.26
CA ASN A 464 -7.45 -7.98 10.61
C ASN A 464 -8.71 -8.01 9.72
N LYS A 465 -9.50 -9.08 9.87
CA LYS A 465 -10.78 -9.29 9.21
C LYS A 465 -11.80 -8.16 9.45
N GLU A 466 -11.92 -7.64 10.67
CA GLU A 466 -12.93 -6.64 11.04
C GLU A 466 -12.60 -5.25 10.48
N ARG A 467 -11.39 -4.76 10.73
CA ARG A 467 -10.83 -3.51 10.19
C ARG A 467 -10.75 -3.52 8.67
N PHE A 468 -10.30 -4.63 8.08
CA PHE A 468 -10.24 -4.74 6.63
C PHE A 468 -11.65 -4.65 6.03
N ARG A 469 -12.65 -5.27 6.69
CA ARG A 469 -14.06 -5.13 6.30
C ARG A 469 -14.55 -3.68 6.44
N ALA A 470 -14.26 -3.01 7.55
CA ALA A 470 -14.65 -1.61 7.74
C ALA A 470 -14.03 -0.70 6.66
N ARG A 471 -12.75 -0.93 6.32
CA ARG A 471 -12.06 -0.22 5.23
C ARG A 471 -12.71 -0.50 3.87
N LEU A 472 -13.04 -1.76 3.58
CA LEU A 472 -13.77 -2.13 2.37
C LEU A 472 -15.14 -1.44 2.28
N GLU A 473 -15.87 -1.32 3.40
CA GLU A 473 -17.17 -0.65 3.48
C GLU A 473 -17.06 0.87 3.26
N LYS A 474 -16.00 1.50 3.78
CA LYS A 474 -15.70 2.93 3.56
C LYS A 474 -15.31 3.24 2.10
N ASP A 475 -14.66 2.30 1.42
CA ASP A 475 -14.21 2.47 0.04
C ASP A 475 -15.28 2.17 -1.03
N VAL A 476 -16.48 1.73 -0.64
CA VAL A 476 -17.57 1.44 -1.57
C VAL A 476 -17.95 2.70 -2.37
N PRO A 477 -18.15 2.61 -3.71
CA PRO A 477 -18.62 3.75 -4.50
C PRO A 477 -19.95 4.34 -3.98
N ASN A 478 -20.08 5.66 -4.04
CA ASN A 478 -21.28 6.37 -3.58
C ASN A 478 -22.56 5.81 -4.24
N GLY A 479 -23.61 5.62 -3.45
CA GLY A 479 -24.87 5.03 -3.90
C GLY A 479 -24.90 3.49 -3.93
N TYR A 480 -23.84 2.82 -3.47
CA TYR A 480 -23.77 1.37 -3.33
C TYR A 480 -23.51 0.93 -1.89
N ARG A 481 -23.76 -0.35 -1.62
CA ARG A 481 -23.31 -1.04 -0.40
C ARG A 481 -22.80 -2.44 -0.75
N ILE A 482 -21.94 -2.99 0.11
CA ILE A 482 -21.54 -4.40 0.00
C ILE A 482 -22.77 -5.29 0.19
N LYS A 483 -22.93 -6.29 -0.69
CA LYS A 483 -24.05 -7.23 -0.62
C LYS A 483 -24.06 -7.94 0.74
N LYS A 484 -25.20 -7.94 1.43
CA LYS A 484 -25.30 -8.49 2.81
C LYS A 484 -24.87 -9.95 2.93
N THR A 485 -25.01 -10.73 1.85
CA THR A 485 -24.61 -12.15 1.80
C THR A 485 -23.11 -12.37 1.62
N PHE A 486 -22.32 -11.30 1.41
CA PHE A 486 -20.88 -11.41 1.23
C PHE A 486 -20.18 -11.70 2.57
N ASN A 487 -19.41 -12.79 2.61
CA ASN A 487 -18.64 -13.19 3.76
C ASN A 487 -17.14 -13.13 3.45
N LEU A 488 -16.42 -12.32 4.21
CA LEU A 488 -14.97 -12.17 4.08
C LEU A 488 -14.27 -13.42 4.66
N GLN A 489 -13.58 -14.19 3.82
CA GLN A 489 -12.76 -15.34 4.23
C GLN A 489 -11.28 -14.98 4.08
N SER A 490 -10.50 -15.05 5.17
CA SER A 490 -9.11 -14.58 5.23
C SER A 490 -8.14 -15.41 4.38
N SER A 491 -8.46 -16.66 4.07
CA SER A 491 -7.62 -17.54 3.24
C SER A 491 -7.68 -17.23 1.74
N ASN A 492 -8.68 -16.47 1.27
CA ASN A 492 -8.95 -16.19 -0.15
C ASN A 492 -8.80 -14.69 -0.49
N LEU A 493 -7.92 -13.97 0.21
CA LEU A 493 -7.80 -12.52 0.08
C LEU A 493 -7.07 -12.04 -1.19
N ALA A 494 -6.41 -12.95 -1.95
CA ALA A 494 -5.78 -12.57 -3.21
C ALA A 494 -6.84 -12.26 -4.28
N ASN A 495 -6.90 -10.98 -4.70
CA ASN A 495 -7.79 -10.42 -5.73
C ASN A 495 -9.29 -10.65 -5.45
N GLN A 496 -9.83 -9.90 -4.47
CA GLN A 496 -11.24 -10.00 -4.10
C GLN A 496 -12.14 -9.22 -5.05
N GLU A 497 -13.08 -9.94 -5.67
CA GLU A 497 -14.29 -9.34 -6.22
C GLU A 497 -15.29 -9.14 -5.09
N ILE A 498 -15.56 -7.87 -4.76
CA ILE A 498 -16.54 -7.48 -3.76
C ILE A 498 -17.87 -7.20 -4.48
N PRO A 499 -18.88 -8.07 -4.33
CA PRO A 499 -20.18 -7.82 -4.90
C PRO A 499 -20.86 -6.66 -4.16
N ILE A 500 -21.22 -5.63 -4.89
CA ILE A 500 -21.97 -4.48 -4.39
C ILE A 500 -23.36 -4.43 -5.01
N GLU A 501 -24.30 -3.86 -4.26
CA GLU A 501 -25.68 -3.63 -4.71
C GLU A 501 -26.04 -2.15 -4.53
N PRO A 502 -26.83 -1.57 -5.45
CA PRO A 502 -27.21 -0.17 -5.34
C PRO A 502 -28.13 0.06 -4.14
N ILE A 503 -27.95 1.18 -3.46
CA ILE A 503 -28.84 1.61 -2.39
C ILE A 503 -30.11 2.15 -3.04
N THR A 504 -31.25 1.59 -2.62
CA THR A 504 -32.56 2.01 -3.10
C THR A 504 -33.11 3.14 -2.24
N HIS A 505 -33.58 4.21 -2.88
CA HIS A 505 -34.24 5.34 -2.25
C HIS A 505 -35.70 5.44 -2.68
N THR A 506 -36.51 6.16 -1.89
CA THR A 506 -37.94 6.33 -2.17
C THR A 506 -38.24 7.76 -2.58
N ILE A 507 -38.82 7.93 -3.77
CA ILE A 507 -39.51 9.17 -4.16
C ILE A 507 -40.98 9.05 -3.76
N THR A 508 -41.44 9.98 -2.94
CA THR A 508 -42.82 10.04 -2.47
C THR A 508 -43.56 11.22 -3.11
N TYR A 509 -44.66 10.92 -3.79
CA TYR A 509 -45.56 11.89 -4.39
C TYR A 509 -46.84 11.98 -3.55
N ASN A 510 -46.97 13.07 -2.80
CA ASN A 510 -48.15 13.36 -1.99
C ASN A 510 -49.08 14.30 -2.77
N PHE A 511 -50.18 13.77 -3.28
CA PHE A 511 -51.19 14.56 -3.97
C PHE A 511 -52.21 15.11 -2.95
N LYS A 512 -52.31 16.44 -2.86
CA LYS A 512 -53.16 17.14 -1.89
C LYS A 512 -54.18 18.00 -2.62
N PHE A 513 -55.39 18.09 -2.08
CA PHE A 513 -56.42 19.03 -2.52
C PHE A 513 -56.83 19.87 -1.29
N GLY A 514 -56.51 21.16 -1.32
CA GLY A 514 -56.56 22.00 -0.12
C GLY A 514 -55.61 21.46 0.96
N ASN A 515 -56.13 21.25 2.17
CA ASN A 515 -55.36 20.66 3.28
C ASN A 515 -55.44 19.12 3.35
N ASN A 516 -56.25 18.49 2.49
CA ASN A 516 -56.49 17.06 2.54
C ASN A 516 -55.53 16.29 1.64
N LEU A 517 -54.92 15.23 2.17
CA LEU A 517 -54.12 14.28 1.39
C LEU A 517 -55.05 13.33 0.63
N ILE A 518 -55.00 13.38 -0.71
CA ILE A 518 -55.87 12.59 -1.59
C ILE A 518 -55.25 11.24 -1.90
N LYS A 519 -53.97 11.21 -2.27
CA LYS A 519 -53.24 9.98 -2.57
C LYS A 519 -51.76 10.16 -2.30
N THR A 520 -51.10 9.08 -1.87
CA THR A 520 -49.64 8.99 -1.83
C THR A 520 -49.19 7.91 -2.79
N GLU A 521 -48.28 8.23 -3.70
CA GLU A 521 -47.60 7.24 -4.52
C GLU A 521 -46.10 7.24 -4.22
N LYS A 522 -45.53 6.05 -4.11
CA LYS A 522 -44.10 5.85 -3.89
C LYS A 522 -43.47 5.23 -5.13
N ARG A 523 -42.24 5.62 -5.42
CA ARG A 523 -41.39 5.02 -6.46
C ARG A 523 -40.04 4.71 -5.85
N THR A 524 -39.60 3.47 -6.03
CA THR A 524 -38.24 3.06 -5.66
C THR A 524 -37.30 3.45 -6.80
N ILE A 525 -36.19 4.07 -6.46
CA ILE A 525 -35.15 4.48 -7.40
C ILE A 525 -33.78 4.02 -6.91
N SER A 526 -32.81 3.96 -7.83
CA SER A 526 -31.41 3.75 -7.49
C SER A 526 -30.52 4.37 -8.57
N ILE A 527 -29.22 4.51 -8.27
CA ILE A 527 -28.27 5.11 -9.21
C ILE A 527 -28.04 4.28 -10.48
N GLU A 528 -28.41 2.99 -10.48
CA GLU A 528 -28.35 2.12 -11.66
C GLU A 528 -29.60 2.19 -12.55
N GLU A 529 -30.63 2.93 -12.12
CA GLU A 529 -31.88 3.15 -12.84
C GLU A 529 -32.17 4.65 -12.89
N PRO A 530 -31.42 5.41 -13.73
CA PRO A 530 -31.49 6.86 -13.74
C PRO A 530 -32.84 7.41 -14.24
N THR A 531 -33.65 6.56 -14.87
CA THR A 531 -34.96 6.92 -15.42
C THR A 531 -36.06 6.19 -14.67
N TYR A 532 -37.03 6.93 -14.13
CA TYR A 532 -38.19 6.37 -13.45
C TYR A 532 -39.50 6.95 -14.00
N LYS A 533 -40.57 6.15 -14.00
CA LYS A 533 -41.88 6.58 -14.48
C LYS A 533 -42.59 7.43 -13.43
N VAL A 534 -42.85 8.70 -13.78
CA VAL A 534 -43.63 9.62 -12.95
C VAL A 534 -45.06 9.09 -12.78
N PRO A 535 -45.62 9.08 -11.55
CA PRO A 535 -46.98 8.62 -11.30
C PRO A 535 -48.04 9.45 -12.03
N SER A 536 -49.16 8.83 -12.37
CA SER A 536 -50.34 9.53 -12.87
C SER A 536 -51.06 10.26 -11.74
N LEU A 537 -51.79 11.32 -12.08
CA LEU A 537 -52.68 12.00 -11.14
C LEU A 537 -53.78 11.05 -10.62
N PRO A 538 -54.24 11.22 -9.37
CA PRO A 538 -55.35 10.44 -8.84
C PRO A 538 -56.66 10.71 -9.60
N ILE A 539 -57.56 9.73 -9.59
CA ILE A 539 -58.90 9.84 -10.18
C ILE A 539 -59.83 10.52 -9.17
N HIS A 540 -60.67 11.43 -9.64
CA HIS A 540 -61.65 12.12 -8.80
C HIS A 540 -62.87 11.20 -8.56
N SER A 541 -63.52 11.31 -7.39
CA SER A 541 -64.67 10.46 -7.03
C SER A 541 -65.93 10.77 -7.83
N ASP A 542 -66.13 12.04 -8.18
CA ASP A 542 -67.12 12.50 -9.16
C ASP A 542 -66.60 12.27 -10.59
N ILE A 543 -67.34 11.45 -11.35
CA ILE A 543 -66.99 11.07 -12.73
C ILE A 543 -66.99 12.27 -13.71
N HIS A 544 -67.69 13.35 -13.36
CA HIS A 544 -67.74 14.59 -14.13
C HIS A 544 -66.57 15.51 -13.86
N LYS A 545 -65.67 15.15 -12.94
CA LYS A 545 -64.53 15.97 -12.54
C LYS A 545 -63.22 15.20 -12.66
N LYS A 546 -62.12 15.92 -12.86
CA LYS A 546 -60.77 15.38 -12.86
C LYS A 546 -59.85 16.25 -12.02
N TYR A 547 -58.85 15.62 -11.42
CA TYR A 547 -57.77 16.36 -10.79
C TYR A 547 -56.74 16.78 -11.83
N VAL A 548 -56.30 18.04 -11.75
CA VAL A 548 -55.14 18.57 -12.48
C VAL A 548 -54.11 19.11 -11.49
N SER A 549 -52.84 19.16 -11.87
CA SER A 549 -51.83 19.88 -11.08
C SER A 549 -52.12 21.38 -11.14
N SER A 550 -51.79 22.10 -10.06
CA SER A 550 -51.94 23.56 -10.05
C SER A 550 -51.19 24.20 -11.25
N ASN A 551 -51.89 25.01 -12.04
CA ASN A 551 -51.43 25.63 -13.30
C ASN A 551 -51.15 24.66 -14.47
N ASN A 552 -51.63 23.41 -14.43
CA ASN A 552 -51.34 22.38 -15.45
C ASN A 552 -49.83 22.11 -15.66
N SER A 553 -49.00 22.41 -14.66
CA SER A 553 -47.57 22.15 -14.72
C SER A 553 -47.27 20.65 -14.68
N PRO A 554 -46.28 20.16 -15.44
CA PRO A 554 -45.85 18.77 -15.34
C PRO A 554 -45.40 18.42 -13.92
N LEU A 555 -45.61 17.17 -13.52
CA LEU A 555 -45.22 16.70 -12.19
C LEU A 555 -43.69 16.75 -12.03
N PRO A 556 -43.19 17.19 -10.86
CA PRO A 556 -41.77 17.39 -10.64
C PRO A 556 -40.98 16.06 -10.63
N THR A 557 -39.72 16.14 -11.04
CA THR A 557 -38.75 15.05 -11.00
C THR A 557 -37.50 15.47 -10.21
N THR A 558 -36.70 14.49 -9.78
CA THR A 558 -35.38 14.73 -9.16
C THR A 558 -34.30 14.03 -9.97
N SER A 559 -33.15 14.69 -10.10
CA SER A 559 -31.91 14.11 -10.64
C SER A 559 -30.99 13.54 -9.54
N ASP A 560 -31.26 13.86 -8.27
CA ASP A 560 -30.52 13.31 -7.14
C ASP A 560 -31.14 11.99 -6.70
N LEU A 561 -30.48 10.89 -7.07
CA LEU A 561 -30.95 9.52 -6.83
C LEU A 561 -30.32 8.88 -5.58
N THR A 562 -29.64 9.68 -4.76
CA THR A 562 -28.86 9.21 -3.60
C THR A 562 -29.58 9.45 -2.27
N LYS A 563 -30.81 9.99 -2.31
CA LYS A 563 -31.61 10.29 -1.12
C LYS A 563 -33.10 10.19 -1.39
N ASP A 564 -33.85 10.00 -0.31
CA ASP A 564 -35.30 10.04 -0.35
C ASP A 564 -35.76 11.47 -0.68
N THR A 565 -36.76 11.57 -1.56
CA THR A 565 -37.30 12.85 -2.03
C THR A 565 -38.81 12.84 -1.89
N THR A 566 -39.39 13.93 -1.38
CA THR A 566 -40.84 14.07 -1.24
C THR A 566 -41.34 15.27 -2.01
N PHE A 567 -42.25 15.04 -2.95
CA PHE A 567 -42.98 16.08 -3.67
C PHE A 567 -44.40 16.20 -3.11
N ASN A 568 -44.75 17.39 -2.63
CA ASN A 568 -46.11 17.71 -2.24
C ASN A 568 -46.79 18.45 -3.40
N ILE A 569 -47.70 17.78 -4.09
CA ILE A 569 -48.36 18.28 -5.29
C ILE A 569 -49.75 18.78 -4.92
N GLN A 570 -50.00 20.06 -5.18
CA GLN A 570 -51.32 20.65 -5.01
C GLN A 570 -52.18 20.45 -6.26
N LEU A 571 -53.34 19.84 -6.05
CA LEU A 571 -54.34 19.54 -7.07
C LEU A 571 -55.37 20.66 -7.17
N GLN A 572 -55.92 20.81 -8.36
CA GLN A 572 -57.12 21.58 -8.67
C GLN A 572 -58.14 20.65 -9.36
N VAL A 573 -59.40 21.06 -9.44
CA VAL A 573 -60.48 20.26 -10.03
C VAL A 573 -61.03 20.97 -11.26
N GLU A 574 -61.12 20.23 -12.37
CA GLU A 574 -61.70 20.68 -13.64
C GLU A 574 -62.81 19.72 -14.10
N ASP A 575 -63.65 20.16 -15.05
CA ASP A 575 -64.66 19.30 -15.69
C ASP A 575 -64.02 18.20 -16.56
N ASN A 576 -64.51 16.97 -16.42
CA ASN A 576 -64.06 15.77 -17.12
C ASN A 576 -64.93 15.47 -18.35
N LYS A 577 -65.03 16.44 -19.27
CA LYS A 577 -65.74 16.26 -20.54
C LYS A 577 -64.83 15.65 -21.60
N VAL A 578 -65.28 14.60 -22.25
CA VAL A 578 -64.53 13.85 -23.25
C VAL A 578 -65.28 13.78 -24.59
N THR A 579 -64.53 13.68 -25.68
CA THR A 579 -65.08 13.47 -27.02
C THR A 579 -65.15 11.97 -27.29
N THR A 580 -66.25 11.49 -27.87
CA THR A 580 -66.45 10.06 -28.20
C THR A 580 -66.13 9.83 -29.67
N THR A 581 -65.42 8.74 -29.97
CA THR A 581 -65.05 8.36 -31.33
C THR A 581 -65.97 7.25 -31.83
N ILE A 582 -66.58 7.43 -32.99
CA ILE A 582 -67.45 6.45 -33.66
C ILE A 582 -66.77 5.95 -34.92
N LYS A 583 -66.42 4.68 -34.93
CA LYS A 583 -65.82 3.95 -36.04
C LYS A 583 -66.92 3.31 -36.87
N ILE A 584 -66.87 3.51 -38.18
CA ILE A 584 -67.87 2.99 -39.11
C ILE A 584 -67.26 1.77 -39.75
N ILE A 585 -67.90 0.61 -39.57
CA ILE A 585 -67.39 -0.69 -39.98
C ILE A 585 -68.21 -1.23 -41.14
N ASP A 586 -67.55 -1.70 -42.18
CA ASP A 586 -68.20 -2.42 -43.27
C ASP A 586 -68.62 -3.83 -42.80
N ALA A 587 -69.90 -4.17 -42.96
CA ALA A 587 -70.52 -5.40 -42.48
C ALA A 587 -69.88 -6.66 -43.04
N GLN A 588 -69.45 -6.61 -44.30
CA GLN A 588 -68.97 -7.78 -45.03
C GLN A 588 -67.48 -8.02 -44.78
N THR A 589 -66.69 -6.95 -44.74
CA THR A 589 -65.22 -7.03 -44.58
C THR A 589 -64.78 -6.88 -43.14
N ARG A 590 -65.66 -6.43 -42.25
CA ARG A 590 -65.38 -6.07 -40.84
C ARG A 590 -64.26 -5.03 -40.69
N LYS A 591 -63.97 -4.26 -41.74
CA LYS A 591 -62.95 -3.20 -41.75
C LYS A 591 -63.56 -1.84 -41.44
N GLN A 592 -62.84 -1.01 -40.69
CA GLN A 592 -63.19 0.39 -40.47
C GLN A 592 -63.05 1.18 -41.78
N ILE A 593 -64.13 1.84 -42.20
CA ILE A 593 -64.25 2.61 -43.45
C ILE A 593 -64.38 4.11 -43.22
N GLY A 594 -64.57 4.54 -41.96
CA GLY A 594 -64.65 5.94 -41.59
C GLY A 594 -64.64 6.12 -40.08
N GLU A 595 -64.49 7.37 -39.64
CA GLU A 595 -64.49 7.75 -38.24
C GLU A 595 -65.12 9.13 -38.08
N THR A 596 -65.92 9.31 -37.03
CA THR A 596 -66.46 10.62 -36.65
C THR A 596 -66.38 10.82 -35.14
N HIS A 597 -66.45 12.08 -34.71
CA HIS A 597 -66.29 12.47 -33.31
C HIS A 597 -67.50 13.26 -32.83
N THR A 598 -67.95 13.00 -31.61
CA THR A 598 -69.08 13.69 -30.99
C THR A 598 -68.65 15.03 -30.37
N GLN A 599 -69.60 15.89 -29.99
CA GLN A 599 -69.28 17.02 -29.11
C GLN A 599 -68.80 16.53 -27.73
N LYS A 600 -68.05 17.38 -27.01
CA LYS A 600 -67.52 17.04 -25.68
C LYS A 600 -68.66 16.88 -24.67
N GLY A 601 -68.85 15.65 -24.19
CA GLY A 601 -69.91 15.27 -23.25
C GLY A 601 -69.36 14.60 -21.99
N TYR A 602 -70.23 14.36 -21.02
CA TYR A 602 -69.91 13.61 -19.81
C TYR A 602 -70.07 12.10 -20.02
N LEU A 603 -69.29 11.29 -19.30
CA LEU A 603 -69.20 9.84 -19.49
C LEU A 603 -70.54 9.05 -19.34
N ASP A 604 -71.55 9.66 -18.75
CA ASP A 604 -72.88 9.09 -18.47
C ASP A 604 -73.99 9.57 -19.43
N GLU A 605 -73.68 10.40 -20.43
CA GLU A 605 -74.65 10.85 -21.45
C GLU A 605 -74.95 9.75 -22.51
N THR A 606 -76.14 9.78 -23.13
CA THR A 606 -76.55 8.79 -24.17
C THR A 606 -76.56 9.42 -25.57
N ILE A 607 -75.92 8.78 -26.56
CA ILE A 607 -75.79 9.28 -27.93
C ILE A 607 -76.60 8.43 -28.93
N LYS A 608 -77.38 9.08 -29.82
CA LYS A 608 -78.17 8.44 -30.90
C LYS A 608 -77.44 8.48 -32.25
N ILE A 609 -77.59 7.42 -33.06
CA ILE A 609 -76.99 7.30 -34.41
C ILE A 609 -77.66 8.26 -35.39
N GLN A 610 -76.87 8.97 -36.21
CA GLN A 610 -77.36 9.88 -37.25
C GLN A 610 -77.01 9.36 -38.64
N ASP A 611 -77.92 9.49 -39.60
CA ASP A 611 -77.73 9.03 -40.99
C ASP A 611 -76.62 9.79 -41.73
N SER A 612 -76.28 11.00 -41.28
CA SER A 612 -75.15 11.77 -41.79
C SER A 612 -73.78 11.18 -41.45
N TRP A 613 -73.71 10.17 -40.59
CA TRP A 613 -72.44 9.58 -40.18
C TRP A 613 -71.85 8.63 -41.21
N TYR A 614 -72.61 8.16 -42.20
CA TYR A 614 -72.14 7.21 -43.22
C TYR A 614 -72.47 7.65 -44.66
N GLN A 615 -71.70 7.16 -45.63
CA GLN A 615 -71.73 7.63 -47.03
C GLN A 615 -72.89 7.04 -47.85
N PRO A 616 -73.32 7.68 -48.97
CA PRO A 616 -74.44 7.22 -49.80
C PRO A 616 -74.28 5.81 -50.42
N ASP A 617 -73.05 5.31 -50.48
CA ASP A 617 -72.71 3.99 -51.02
C ASP A 617 -73.04 2.82 -50.08
N TYR A 618 -73.55 3.13 -48.89
CA TYR A 618 -73.71 2.19 -47.80
C TYR A 618 -75.09 2.29 -47.15
N LEU A 619 -75.56 1.16 -46.61
CA LEU A 619 -76.83 1.04 -45.90
C LEU A 619 -76.59 0.48 -44.48
N LEU A 620 -77.17 1.12 -43.46
CA LEU A 620 -77.04 0.69 -42.07
C LEU A 620 -77.60 -0.74 -41.88
N GLU A 621 -76.82 -1.62 -41.25
CA GLU A 621 -77.19 -3.03 -41.09
C GLU A 621 -78.17 -3.26 -39.92
N SER A 622 -78.07 -2.46 -38.85
CA SER A 622 -78.98 -2.52 -37.70
C SER A 622 -79.11 -1.15 -37.01
N SER A 623 -80.34 -0.71 -36.74
CA SER A 623 -80.62 0.61 -36.15
C SER A 623 -80.62 0.66 -34.61
N ASN A 624 -80.39 -0.46 -33.92
CA ASN A 624 -80.58 -0.59 -32.46
C ASN A 624 -79.27 -0.68 -31.64
N GLN A 625 -78.17 -0.08 -32.10
CA GLN A 625 -76.89 -0.10 -31.39
C GLN A 625 -76.76 1.03 -30.35
N THR A 626 -76.30 0.70 -29.14
CA THR A 626 -76.06 1.65 -28.03
C THR A 626 -74.63 2.20 -28.09
N ILE A 627 -74.47 3.53 -27.98
CA ILE A 627 -73.17 4.22 -28.01
C ILE A 627 -72.75 4.64 -26.60
N HIS A 628 -71.53 4.28 -26.17
CA HIS A 628 -70.94 4.57 -24.86
C HIS A 628 -69.97 5.77 -24.93
N VAL A 629 -70.22 6.82 -24.14
CA VAL A 629 -69.46 8.08 -24.21
C VAL A 629 -68.02 7.93 -23.73
N GLY A 630 -67.09 8.57 -24.43
CA GLY A 630 -65.66 8.55 -24.12
C GLY A 630 -64.93 7.26 -24.53
N GLN A 631 -65.63 6.30 -25.13
CA GLN A 631 -65.05 5.07 -25.69
C GLN A 631 -65.05 5.10 -27.22
N GLU A 632 -64.24 4.23 -27.83
CA GLU A 632 -64.38 3.94 -29.25
C GLU A 632 -65.60 3.01 -29.44
N ASN A 633 -66.55 3.45 -30.25
CA ASN A 633 -67.76 2.67 -30.56
C ASN A 633 -67.78 2.32 -32.05
N GLU A 634 -68.35 1.18 -32.39
CA GLU A 634 -68.44 0.71 -33.78
C GLU A 634 -69.90 0.64 -34.25
N ILE A 635 -70.18 1.17 -35.45
CA ILE A 635 -71.46 0.97 -36.15
C ILE A 635 -71.26 0.25 -37.48
N THR A 636 -72.19 -0.62 -37.87
CA THR A 636 -71.99 -1.52 -39.03
C THR A 636 -72.87 -1.16 -40.25
N VAL A 637 -72.27 -1.06 -41.44
CA VAL A 637 -72.96 -0.68 -42.69
C VAL A 637 -72.62 -1.62 -43.87
N LYS A 638 -73.54 -1.83 -44.81
CA LYS A 638 -73.42 -2.76 -45.95
C LYS A 638 -73.29 -2.04 -47.30
N LEU A 639 -72.33 -2.48 -48.12
CA LEU A 639 -71.98 -1.88 -49.41
C LEU A 639 -72.87 -2.34 -50.59
N ILE A 640 -73.10 -1.45 -51.57
CA ILE A 640 -73.83 -1.73 -52.83
C ILE A 640 -72.98 -1.42 -54.10
N ASN A 641 -73.21 -2.14 -55.21
CA ASN A 641 -72.42 -2.03 -56.47
C ASN A 641 -73.07 -1.12 -57.54
N TYR A 642 -72.25 -0.35 -58.25
CA TYR A 642 -72.56 0.63 -59.32
C TYR A 642 -71.62 0.46 -60.54
N ILE A 643 -72.13 0.28 -61.77
CA ILE A 643 -71.32 -0.11 -62.96
C ILE A 643 -71.03 1.10 -63.89
N ARG A 644 -69.80 1.29 -64.36
CA ARG A 644 -69.39 2.33 -65.34
C ARG A 644 -68.73 1.69 -66.57
N ARG A 645 -69.23 1.89 -67.79
CA ARG A 645 -68.64 1.34 -69.03
C ARG A 645 -68.07 2.43 -69.93
N TYR A 646 -66.94 2.17 -70.59
CA TYR A 646 -66.17 3.12 -71.40
C TYR A 646 -65.79 2.47 -72.74
N ILE A 647 -66.01 3.16 -73.86
CA ILE A 647 -65.72 2.67 -75.22
C ILE A 647 -64.74 3.64 -75.88
N PHE A 648 -63.58 3.16 -76.31
CA PHE A 648 -62.51 3.95 -76.93
C PHE A 648 -62.46 3.77 -78.44
N LYS A 649 -62.50 4.86 -79.21
CA LYS A 649 -62.49 4.86 -80.67
C LYS A 649 -61.31 5.66 -81.23
N TYR A 650 -60.67 5.14 -82.27
CA TYR A 650 -59.67 5.86 -83.08
C TYR A 650 -60.05 5.74 -84.56
N ASN A 651 -60.11 6.86 -85.29
CA ASN A 651 -60.63 6.95 -86.66
C ASN A 651 -62.01 6.28 -86.86
N GLY A 652 -62.91 6.45 -85.90
CA GLY A 652 -64.29 5.93 -85.95
C GLY A 652 -64.45 4.43 -85.66
N LYS A 653 -63.36 3.70 -85.40
CA LYS A 653 -63.39 2.27 -85.04
C LYS A 653 -63.12 2.07 -83.56
N GLU A 654 -63.90 1.22 -82.89
CA GLU A 654 -63.61 0.80 -81.51
C GLU A 654 -62.28 0.05 -81.50
N ILE A 655 -61.34 0.54 -80.68
CA ILE A 655 -60.02 -0.07 -80.51
C ILE A 655 -59.87 -0.73 -79.14
N ALA A 656 -60.71 -0.34 -78.17
CA ALA A 656 -60.81 -0.97 -76.86
C ALA A 656 -62.12 -0.58 -76.17
N SER A 657 -62.59 -1.40 -75.23
CA SER A 657 -63.63 -1.02 -74.26
C SER A 657 -63.30 -1.56 -72.88
N ASN A 658 -63.80 -0.88 -71.84
CA ASN A 658 -63.52 -1.17 -70.44
C ASN A 658 -64.80 -0.99 -69.60
N SER A 659 -65.09 -1.92 -68.70
CA SER A 659 -66.18 -1.79 -67.73
C SER A 659 -65.63 -1.88 -66.31
N GLN A 660 -66.07 -0.96 -65.47
CA GLN A 660 -65.70 -0.88 -64.07
C GLN A 660 -66.95 -1.08 -63.20
N ILE A 661 -66.81 -1.78 -62.08
CA ILE A 661 -67.84 -1.88 -61.05
C ILE A 661 -67.24 -1.22 -59.83
N GLY A 662 -67.94 -0.22 -59.29
CA GLY A 662 -67.52 0.54 -58.12
C GLY A 662 -68.74 1.00 -57.35
N ARG A 663 -68.63 2.14 -56.69
CA ARG A 663 -69.69 2.76 -55.89
C ARG A 663 -70.21 4.01 -56.57
N ALA A 664 -71.37 4.50 -56.17
CA ALA A 664 -71.96 5.67 -56.82
C ALA A 664 -71.16 6.95 -56.50
N SER A 665 -70.61 7.08 -55.29
CA SER A 665 -69.80 8.22 -54.88
C SER A 665 -68.37 8.21 -55.41
N ASP A 666 -67.90 7.05 -55.91
CA ASP A 666 -66.56 6.96 -56.50
C ASP A 666 -66.39 8.03 -57.58
N GLN A 667 -65.33 8.83 -57.44
CA GLN A 667 -64.90 9.76 -58.48
C GLN A 667 -64.81 9.00 -59.80
N THR A 668 -65.29 9.56 -60.92
CA THR A 668 -65.27 8.85 -62.21
C THR A 668 -63.82 8.64 -62.63
N ILE A 669 -63.31 7.42 -62.44
CA ILE A 669 -61.96 7.01 -62.85
C ILE A 669 -62.03 6.58 -64.31
N TRP A 670 -61.55 7.44 -65.20
CA TRP A 670 -61.41 7.08 -66.60
C TRP A 670 -60.39 5.93 -66.74
N PRO A 671 -60.71 4.85 -67.47
CA PRO A 671 -59.72 3.82 -67.73
C PRO A 671 -58.55 4.42 -68.50
N SER A 672 -57.36 3.88 -68.28
CA SER A 672 -56.18 4.25 -69.06
C SER A 672 -56.47 4.08 -70.54
N LEU A 673 -56.00 5.04 -71.33
CA LEU A 673 -56.08 4.93 -72.77
C LEU A 673 -55.34 3.66 -73.21
N PRO A 674 -55.84 2.95 -74.24
CA PRO A 674 -55.10 1.84 -74.82
C PRO A 674 -53.69 2.31 -75.23
N LYS A 675 -52.68 1.45 -75.10
CA LYS A 675 -51.31 1.79 -75.51
C LYS A 675 -51.21 1.76 -77.04
N THR A 676 -50.38 2.62 -77.62
CA THR A 676 -50.01 2.50 -79.03
C THR A 676 -48.97 1.37 -79.18
N ASN A 677 -48.80 0.86 -80.39
CA ASN A 677 -47.80 -0.16 -80.70
C ASN A 677 -46.49 0.47 -81.22
N GLU A 678 -46.41 1.80 -81.23
CA GLU A 678 -45.28 2.57 -81.75
C GLU A 678 -44.52 3.21 -80.58
N PRO A 679 -43.20 3.00 -80.44
CA PRO A 679 -42.41 3.60 -79.38
C PRO A 679 -42.46 5.14 -79.45
N HIS A 680 -42.50 5.80 -78.30
CA HIS A 680 -42.60 7.25 -78.13
C HIS A 680 -43.90 7.93 -78.60
N TYR A 681 -44.97 7.17 -78.90
CA TYR A 681 -46.29 7.73 -79.24
C TYR A 681 -47.37 7.27 -78.26
N GLU A 682 -48.28 8.18 -77.92
CA GLU A 682 -49.44 7.92 -77.08
C GLU A 682 -50.75 8.32 -77.76
N TYR A 683 -51.86 7.69 -77.37
CA TYR A 683 -53.18 8.20 -77.70
C TYR A 683 -53.56 9.31 -76.72
N GLN A 684 -54.16 10.39 -77.22
CA GLN A 684 -54.78 11.46 -76.43
C GLN A 684 -56.26 11.56 -76.76
N ILE A 685 -57.06 12.01 -75.80
CA ILE A 685 -58.51 12.09 -75.96
C ILE A 685 -58.86 13.30 -76.81
N LYS A 686 -59.55 13.04 -77.92
CA LYS A 686 -60.13 14.06 -78.78
C LYS A 686 -61.48 14.53 -78.24
N GLU A 687 -62.36 13.61 -77.84
CA GLU A 687 -63.72 13.93 -77.37
C GLU A 687 -64.27 12.85 -76.42
N LYS A 688 -65.15 13.24 -75.46
CA LYS A 688 -65.85 12.33 -74.54
C LYS A 688 -67.35 12.63 -74.54
N ARG A 689 -68.19 11.59 -74.57
CA ARG A 689 -69.65 11.73 -74.54
C ARG A 689 -70.30 10.67 -73.63
N VAL A 690 -71.36 11.05 -72.91
CA VAL A 690 -72.18 10.10 -72.12
C VAL A 690 -73.22 9.47 -73.02
N GLN A 691 -73.30 8.15 -72.99
CA GLN A 691 -74.27 7.39 -73.77
C GLN A 691 -75.54 7.06 -72.96
N THR A 692 -75.46 6.73 -71.65
CA THR A 692 -76.62 6.35 -70.77
C THR A 692 -76.27 6.40 -69.26
N GLN A 693 -77.19 6.77 -68.33
CA GLN A 693 -76.99 6.78 -66.84
C GLN A 693 -78.25 6.42 -65.99
N ASN A 694 -78.09 5.71 -64.86
CA ASN A 694 -79.12 5.45 -63.81
C ASN A 694 -78.49 5.19 -62.40
N PRO A 695 -79.26 4.90 -61.31
CA PRO A 695 -78.75 4.67 -59.93
C PRO A 695 -77.91 3.40 -59.73
N LYS A 696 -77.75 2.57 -60.76
CA LYS A 696 -76.94 1.34 -60.74
C LYS A 696 -75.85 1.31 -61.81
N PHE A 697 -75.89 2.13 -62.88
CA PHE A 697 -74.80 2.21 -63.87
C PHE A 697 -74.78 3.45 -64.80
N ILE A 698 -73.65 3.67 -65.52
CA ILE A 698 -73.41 4.70 -66.55
C ILE A 698 -72.50 4.20 -67.71
N ILE A 699 -72.65 4.71 -68.94
CA ILE A 699 -71.83 4.36 -70.14
C ILE A 699 -71.26 5.63 -70.82
N TYR A 700 -69.98 5.60 -71.22
CA TYR A 700 -69.22 6.67 -71.88
C TYR A 700 -68.59 6.22 -73.22
N GLU A 701 -68.60 7.10 -74.22
CA GLU A 701 -67.89 6.95 -75.51
C GLU A 701 -66.76 7.99 -75.64
N ILE A 702 -65.58 7.56 -76.10
CA ILE A 702 -64.33 8.34 -76.05
C ILE A 702 -63.60 8.24 -77.40
N ASP A 703 -63.50 9.36 -78.13
CA ASP A 703 -62.76 9.47 -79.38
C ASP A 703 -61.30 9.88 -79.11
N LEU A 704 -60.34 9.29 -79.80
CA LEU A 704 -58.90 9.47 -79.58
C LEU A 704 -58.16 10.05 -80.82
N ASN A 705 -57.02 10.70 -80.57
CA ASN A 705 -55.99 11.13 -81.54
C ASN A 705 -54.64 10.49 -81.14
N LYS A 706 -53.70 10.28 -82.08
CA LYS A 706 -52.35 9.77 -81.81
C LYS A 706 -51.33 10.91 -81.84
N VAL A 707 -50.47 11.03 -80.83
CA VAL A 707 -49.47 12.11 -80.70
C VAL A 707 -48.13 11.57 -80.17
N GLU A 708 -47.04 12.30 -80.42
CA GLU A 708 -45.70 11.98 -79.90
C GLU A 708 -45.55 12.39 -78.43
N MET A 709 -44.92 11.55 -77.61
CA MET A 709 -44.69 11.76 -76.18
C MET A 709 -43.64 12.86 -75.95
N GLN A 710 -43.80 13.63 -74.87
CA GLN A 710 -42.78 14.59 -74.45
C GLN A 710 -41.72 13.89 -73.59
N LYS A 711 -40.45 14.26 -73.77
CA LYS A 711 -39.37 13.78 -72.89
C LYS A 711 -39.54 14.33 -71.48
N VAL A 712 -39.22 13.52 -70.48
CA VAL A 712 -39.30 13.86 -69.07
C VAL A 712 -37.92 13.98 -68.44
N ASN A 713 -37.78 14.93 -67.53
CA ASN A 713 -36.60 15.04 -66.67
C ASN A 713 -36.70 14.00 -65.55
N THR A 714 -35.69 13.13 -65.44
CA THR A 714 -35.53 12.17 -64.34
C THR A 714 -34.42 12.68 -63.43
N GLU A 715 -34.71 12.95 -62.16
CA GLU A 715 -33.72 13.38 -61.17
C GLU A 715 -33.13 12.19 -60.41
N ILE A 716 -31.81 12.17 -60.29
CA ILE A 716 -31.05 11.14 -59.60
C ILE A 716 -30.22 11.82 -58.53
N ASN A 717 -30.59 11.61 -57.26
CA ASN A 717 -29.91 12.17 -56.10
C ASN A 717 -28.90 11.16 -55.57
N TYR A 718 -27.61 11.51 -55.61
CA TYR A 718 -26.54 10.69 -55.03
C TYR A 718 -26.46 10.95 -53.53
N VAL A 719 -26.70 9.94 -52.70
CA VAL A 719 -26.80 10.07 -51.25
C VAL A 719 -25.66 9.34 -50.57
N SER A 720 -24.97 10.00 -49.63
CA SER A 720 -23.97 9.41 -48.75
C SER A 720 -24.24 9.84 -47.32
N ASN A 721 -24.28 8.89 -46.37
CA ASN A 721 -24.63 9.16 -44.96
C ASN A 721 -25.93 9.97 -44.78
N SER A 722 -26.96 9.64 -45.56
CA SER A 722 -28.26 10.33 -45.56
C SER A 722 -28.25 11.79 -46.02
N GLN A 723 -27.16 12.27 -46.60
CA GLN A 723 -27.05 13.60 -47.22
C GLN A 723 -26.93 13.49 -48.74
N THR A 724 -27.66 14.34 -49.47
CA THR A 724 -27.53 14.44 -50.93
C THR A 724 -26.23 15.15 -51.27
N ILE A 725 -25.35 14.47 -52.00
CA ILE A 725 -24.01 14.95 -52.40
C ILE A 725 -24.09 15.72 -53.72
N SER A 726 -24.86 15.21 -54.69
CA SER A 726 -25.17 15.91 -55.94
C SER A 726 -26.40 15.30 -56.61
N THR A 727 -26.91 15.98 -57.64
CA THR A 727 -28.07 15.55 -58.42
C THR A 727 -27.72 15.55 -59.90
N GLN A 728 -28.05 14.47 -60.61
CA GLN A 728 -28.01 14.38 -62.06
C GLN A 728 -29.43 14.41 -62.61
N THR A 729 -29.66 15.15 -63.69
CA THR A 729 -30.94 15.15 -64.42
C THR A 729 -30.76 14.54 -65.80
N LEU A 730 -31.55 13.53 -66.14
CA LEU A 730 -31.58 12.90 -67.47
C LEU A 730 -32.89 13.25 -68.19
N ASN A 731 -32.81 13.68 -69.44
CA ASN A 731 -33.97 13.99 -70.28
C ASN A 731 -34.20 12.84 -71.29
N THR A 732 -35.13 11.95 -70.98
CA THR A 732 -35.41 10.72 -71.75
C THR A 732 -36.90 10.59 -72.04
N TYR A 733 -37.29 9.72 -72.98
CA TYR A 733 -38.71 9.43 -73.13
C TYR A 733 -39.19 8.56 -71.96
N PRO A 734 -40.45 8.68 -71.52
CA PRO A 734 -40.97 7.91 -70.38
C PRO A 734 -40.87 6.38 -70.55
N ASP A 735 -40.77 5.90 -71.79
CA ASP A 735 -40.64 4.48 -72.15
C ASP A 735 -39.18 3.99 -72.32
N ASP A 736 -38.17 4.86 -72.12
CA ASP A 736 -36.75 4.47 -72.11
C ASP A 736 -36.34 3.79 -70.79
N ALA A 737 -35.43 2.80 -70.85
CA ALA A 737 -34.81 2.20 -69.68
C ALA A 737 -33.47 2.89 -69.35
N ILE A 738 -33.34 3.51 -68.17
CA ILE A 738 -32.08 4.13 -67.72
C ILE A 738 -31.15 3.03 -67.19
N THR A 739 -29.98 2.90 -67.81
CA THR A 739 -28.93 1.95 -67.42
C THR A 739 -27.82 2.62 -66.62
N GLN A 740 -27.04 1.84 -65.86
CA GLN A 740 -25.93 2.38 -65.04
C GLN A 740 -24.86 3.12 -65.84
N SER A 741 -24.68 2.79 -67.12
CA SER A 741 -23.74 3.48 -68.00
C SER A 741 -24.08 4.97 -68.22
N GLN A 742 -25.32 5.37 -67.92
CA GLN A 742 -25.79 6.75 -68.04
C GLN A 742 -25.65 7.55 -66.73
N LEU A 743 -25.19 6.91 -65.64
CA LEU A 743 -24.95 7.57 -64.36
C LEU A 743 -23.59 8.28 -64.35
N THR A 744 -23.60 9.57 -64.02
CA THR A 744 -22.39 10.36 -63.84
C THR A 744 -22.12 10.51 -62.35
N LEU A 745 -21.29 9.63 -61.80
CA LEU A 745 -21.01 9.63 -60.35
C LEU A 745 -20.30 10.93 -59.92
N PRO A 746 -20.60 11.44 -58.71
CA PRO A 746 -19.91 12.60 -58.17
C PRO A 746 -18.41 12.32 -58.03
N GLU A 747 -17.59 13.34 -58.28
CA GLU A 747 -16.13 13.22 -58.12
C GLU A 747 -15.77 12.77 -56.71
N GLY A 748 -14.85 11.81 -56.59
CA GLY A 748 -14.42 11.27 -55.30
C GLY A 748 -15.30 10.18 -54.68
N TYR A 749 -16.43 9.85 -55.30
CA TYR A 749 -17.37 8.84 -54.81
C TYR A 749 -17.45 7.61 -55.74
N GLN A 750 -17.85 6.47 -55.18
CA GLN A 750 -18.12 5.22 -55.89
C GLN A 750 -19.50 4.67 -55.47
N LEU A 751 -20.11 3.84 -56.32
CA LEU A 751 -21.38 3.18 -55.99
C LEU A 751 -21.19 2.22 -54.83
N LYS A 752 -22.09 2.28 -53.85
CA LYS A 752 -22.10 1.35 -52.73
C LYS A 752 -22.71 0.00 -53.12
N ASN A 753 -23.59 -0.04 -54.12
CA ASN A 753 -24.26 -1.26 -54.57
C ASN A 753 -24.53 -1.23 -56.09
N ASN A 754 -24.14 -2.29 -56.81
CA ASN A 754 -24.13 -2.32 -58.27
C ASN A 754 -25.46 -2.74 -58.93
N ASN A 755 -26.58 -2.86 -58.20
CA ASN A 755 -27.87 -3.33 -58.76
C ASN A 755 -29.08 -2.48 -58.30
N GLN A 756 -29.04 -1.16 -58.54
CA GLN A 756 -30.17 -0.28 -58.23
C GLN A 756 -31.01 0.04 -59.48
N THR A 757 -32.34 -0.12 -59.37
CA THR A 757 -33.31 0.18 -60.44
C THR A 757 -33.67 1.67 -60.45
N ILE A 758 -33.58 2.33 -61.61
CA ILE A 758 -33.91 3.75 -61.79
C ILE A 758 -35.22 3.88 -62.58
N ASN A 759 -36.21 4.57 -62.00
CA ASN A 759 -37.50 4.80 -62.62
C ASN A 759 -37.51 6.15 -63.33
N THR A 760 -37.84 6.17 -64.64
CA THR A 760 -37.94 7.39 -65.45
C THR A 760 -39.00 8.36 -64.92
N GLY A 761 -38.70 9.66 -64.96
CA GLY A 761 -39.60 10.75 -64.55
C GLY A 761 -39.83 10.89 -63.04
N GLN A 762 -39.11 10.14 -62.19
CA GLN A 762 -39.20 10.22 -60.73
C GLN A 762 -37.89 10.70 -60.08
N ASN A 763 -37.98 11.07 -58.80
CA ASN A 763 -36.81 11.34 -57.96
C ASN A 763 -36.26 10.02 -57.43
N ASN A 764 -35.09 9.64 -57.94
CA ASN A 764 -34.40 8.42 -57.56
C ASN A 764 -33.28 8.74 -56.58
N GLN A 765 -33.02 7.85 -55.62
CA GLN A 765 -31.87 7.95 -54.69
C GLN A 765 -30.88 6.84 -54.98
N VAL A 766 -29.60 7.21 -55.17
CA VAL A 766 -28.51 6.28 -55.43
C VAL A 766 -27.47 6.38 -54.32
N GLU A 767 -27.18 5.27 -53.65
CA GLU A 767 -26.23 5.25 -52.53
C GLU A 767 -24.77 5.24 -53.02
N VAL A 768 -23.99 6.21 -52.54
CA VAL A 768 -22.57 6.36 -52.87
C VAL A 768 -21.70 6.47 -51.61
N GLU A 769 -20.45 6.02 -51.71
CA GLU A 769 -19.43 6.14 -50.66
C GLU A 769 -18.15 6.78 -51.20
N LYS A 770 -17.36 7.41 -50.33
CA LYS A 770 -16.07 8.00 -50.72
C LYS A 770 -15.10 6.92 -51.18
N LYS A 771 -14.36 7.18 -52.27
CA LYS A 771 -13.23 6.35 -52.69
C LYS A 771 -12.17 6.31 -51.58
N SER A 772 -11.48 5.18 -51.46
CA SER A 772 -10.36 4.99 -50.52
C SER A 772 -9.04 4.91 -51.27
N PHE A 773 -8.00 5.54 -50.72
CA PHE A 773 -6.66 5.60 -51.28
C PHE A 773 -5.63 5.09 -50.26
N ILE A 774 -4.52 4.57 -50.76
CA ILE A 774 -3.41 4.06 -49.96
C ILE A 774 -2.28 5.08 -49.96
N LEU A 775 -1.93 5.57 -48.76
CA LEU A 775 -0.69 6.31 -48.51
C LEU A 775 0.38 5.31 -48.05
N THR A 776 1.44 5.14 -48.85
CA THR A 776 2.59 4.29 -48.52
C THR A 776 3.73 5.16 -47.99
N TYR A 777 3.97 5.12 -46.69
CA TYR A 777 5.12 5.77 -46.06
C TYR A 777 6.32 4.83 -46.08
N LYS A 778 7.41 5.25 -46.72
CA LYS A 778 8.73 4.62 -46.65
C LYS A 778 9.60 5.48 -45.75
N PHE A 779 10.18 4.90 -44.71
CA PHE A 779 11.13 5.57 -43.85
C PHE A 779 12.54 5.19 -44.29
N LEU A 780 13.37 6.18 -44.66
CA LEU A 780 14.68 5.97 -45.25
C LEU A 780 15.78 6.46 -44.30
N ASP A 781 16.74 5.58 -43.99
CA ASP A 781 18.02 5.95 -43.38
C ASP A 781 19.12 5.81 -44.45
N GLN A 782 19.87 6.89 -44.72
CA GLN A 782 20.91 6.91 -45.76
C GLN A 782 20.45 6.30 -47.11
N ASN A 783 19.23 6.63 -47.55
CA ASN A 783 18.57 6.12 -48.77
C ASN A 783 18.19 4.63 -48.77
N GLN A 784 18.29 3.93 -47.64
CA GLN A 784 17.80 2.56 -47.46
C GLN A 784 16.48 2.56 -46.71
N VAL A 785 15.50 1.80 -47.19
CA VAL A 785 14.18 1.69 -46.52
C VAL A 785 14.32 0.86 -45.25
N VAL A 786 14.16 1.51 -44.09
CA VAL A 786 14.22 0.85 -42.77
C VAL A 786 12.84 0.39 -42.27
N LYS A 787 11.75 0.98 -42.78
CA LYS A 787 10.37 0.58 -42.50
C LYS A 787 9.44 1.05 -43.62
N GLN A 788 8.41 0.27 -43.93
CA GLN A 788 7.34 0.67 -44.84
C GLN A 788 5.97 0.47 -44.18
N GLN A 789 5.05 1.42 -44.34
CA GLN A 789 3.71 1.37 -43.77
C GLN A 789 2.66 1.86 -44.77
N ASN A 790 1.60 1.08 -44.97
CA ASN A 790 0.47 1.43 -45.83
C ASN A 790 -0.72 1.86 -44.97
N ILE A 791 -1.29 3.03 -45.27
CA ILE A 791 -2.45 3.61 -44.58
C ILE A 791 -3.58 3.80 -45.59
N THR A 792 -4.78 3.32 -45.27
CA THR A 792 -5.99 3.58 -46.08
C THR A 792 -6.67 4.86 -45.60
N VAL A 793 -6.85 5.83 -46.49
CA VAL A 793 -7.46 7.15 -46.22
C VAL A 793 -8.59 7.41 -47.23
N LYS A 794 -9.73 7.95 -46.79
CA LYS A 794 -10.84 8.28 -47.70
C LYS A 794 -10.59 9.58 -48.45
N TRP A 795 -11.26 9.74 -49.59
CA TRP A 795 -11.17 10.95 -50.42
C TRP A 795 -11.39 12.24 -49.61
N HIS A 796 -10.46 13.19 -49.77
CA HIS A 796 -10.38 14.49 -49.09
C HIS A 796 -10.19 14.47 -47.57
N GLU A 797 -9.86 13.32 -46.96
CA GLU A 797 -9.46 13.30 -45.56
C GLU A 797 -7.99 13.73 -45.39
N THR A 798 -7.64 14.19 -44.18
CA THR A 798 -6.28 14.58 -43.80
C THR A 798 -5.67 13.50 -42.91
N TYR A 799 -4.42 13.15 -43.16
CA TYR A 799 -3.69 12.16 -42.36
C TYR A 799 -2.34 12.72 -41.90
N ASP A 800 -2.06 12.60 -40.60
CA ASP A 800 -0.80 13.01 -39.99
C ASP A 800 0.32 11.99 -40.23
N LEU A 801 1.58 12.41 -40.10
CA LEU A 801 2.73 11.53 -40.27
C LEU A 801 2.62 10.31 -39.31
N PRO A 802 2.67 9.06 -39.81
CA PRO A 802 2.65 7.88 -38.95
C PRO A 802 3.93 7.75 -38.14
N GLN A 803 3.87 7.01 -37.03
CA GLN A 803 5.00 6.83 -36.10
C GLN A 803 6.26 6.31 -36.81
N ILE A 804 7.35 7.09 -36.69
CA ILE A 804 8.67 6.76 -37.26
C ILE A 804 9.27 5.51 -36.56
N PRO A 805 10.20 4.79 -37.21
CA PRO A 805 10.90 3.66 -36.59
C PRO A 805 11.69 4.08 -35.36
N ASN A 806 11.79 3.20 -34.37
CA ASN A 806 12.73 3.38 -33.25
C ASN A 806 14.17 3.16 -33.75
N GLY A 807 15.12 3.95 -33.23
CA GLY A 807 16.54 3.73 -33.46
C GLY A 807 17.10 2.56 -32.64
N ASN A 808 18.37 2.64 -32.27
CA ASN A 808 19.06 1.66 -31.42
C ASN A 808 19.68 2.36 -30.19
N GLU A 809 20.58 1.68 -29.48
CA GLU A 809 21.25 2.24 -28.30
C GLU A 809 22.19 3.41 -28.65
N ASP A 810 22.73 3.44 -29.87
CA ASP A 810 23.72 4.43 -30.31
C ASP A 810 23.09 5.71 -30.88
N TYR A 811 21.92 5.60 -31.50
CA TYR A 811 21.19 6.75 -32.05
C TYR A 811 19.68 6.51 -32.07
N SER A 812 18.90 7.59 -31.99
CA SER A 812 17.47 7.59 -32.34
C SER A 812 17.29 8.12 -33.76
N TYR A 813 16.28 7.64 -34.47
CA TYR A 813 15.87 8.29 -35.71
C TYR A 813 15.08 9.55 -35.40
N GLU A 814 15.43 10.64 -36.06
CA GLU A 814 14.59 11.83 -36.17
C GLU A 814 14.31 12.10 -37.64
N VAL A 815 13.28 12.90 -37.92
CA VAL A 815 12.91 13.22 -39.29
C VAL A 815 13.78 14.36 -39.81
N SER A 816 14.49 14.11 -40.90
CA SER A 816 15.31 15.11 -41.59
C SER A 816 14.41 15.95 -42.51
N GLY A 817 13.71 16.93 -41.92
CA GLY A 817 12.86 17.89 -42.64
C GLY A 817 11.47 18.13 -42.01
N SER A 818 10.74 19.11 -42.52
CA SER A 818 9.37 19.44 -42.08
C SER A 818 8.33 18.67 -42.90
N TYR A 819 7.93 17.50 -42.45
CA TYR A 819 6.87 16.72 -43.10
C TYR A 819 5.52 17.19 -42.57
N GLN A 820 4.77 17.87 -43.44
CA GLN A 820 3.43 18.35 -43.13
C GLN A 820 2.40 17.21 -43.23
N LYS A 821 1.29 17.35 -42.50
CA LYS A 821 0.10 16.51 -42.65
C LYS A 821 -0.32 16.46 -44.13
N ILE A 822 -0.65 15.27 -44.62
CA ILE A 822 -1.17 15.13 -45.99
C ILE A 822 -2.66 15.43 -45.93
N SER A 823 -3.04 16.63 -46.38
CA SER A 823 -4.44 17.03 -46.53
C SER A 823 -4.94 16.72 -47.94
N ASN A 824 -6.25 16.53 -48.07
CA ASN A 824 -6.94 16.37 -49.35
C ASN A 824 -6.44 15.18 -50.18
N VAL A 825 -6.48 13.97 -49.62
CA VAL A 825 -6.04 12.76 -50.35
C VAL A 825 -6.98 12.45 -51.52
N GLU A 826 -6.43 12.43 -52.74
CA GLU A 826 -7.18 12.20 -54.00
C GLU A 826 -6.68 11.00 -54.82
N GLN A 827 -5.53 10.43 -54.46
CA GLN A 827 -4.91 9.29 -55.15
C GLN A 827 -3.99 8.51 -54.21
N ASN A 828 -3.59 7.30 -54.62
CA ASN A 828 -2.53 6.57 -53.92
C ASN A 828 -1.22 7.35 -54.04
N GLN A 829 -0.48 7.47 -52.95
CA GLN A 829 0.78 8.22 -52.91
C GLN A 829 1.82 7.43 -52.13
N THR A 830 3.07 7.51 -52.58
CA THR A 830 4.22 7.04 -51.80
C THR A 830 4.95 8.26 -51.24
N ILE A 831 5.15 8.28 -49.93
CA ILE A 831 5.84 9.35 -49.21
C ILE A 831 7.15 8.77 -48.69
N GLU A 832 8.27 9.38 -49.08
CA GLU A 832 9.60 9.02 -48.59
C GLU A 832 9.97 9.97 -47.46
N VAL A 833 10.12 9.40 -46.26
CA VAL A 833 10.46 10.13 -45.03
C VAL A 833 11.91 9.85 -44.71
N HIS A 834 12.77 10.83 -44.98
CA HIS A 834 14.20 10.74 -44.68
C HIS A 834 14.45 10.93 -43.19
N LEU A 835 15.24 10.03 -42.62
CA LEU A 835 15.61 10.03 -41.21
C LEU A 835 17.07 10.49 -41.06
N SER A 836 17.36 11.23 -39.99
CA SER A 836 18.71 11.51 -39.49
C SER A 836 18.96 10.80 -38.17
N HIS A 837 20.24 10.55 -37.86
CA HIS A 837 20.65 10.00 -36.58
C HIS A 837 20.73 11.13 -35.56
N LEU A 838 19.83 11.11 -34.60
CA LEU A 838 19.87 11.96 -33.43
C LEU A 838 20.69 11.29 -32.33
N THR A 839 21.75 11.97 -31.90
CA THR A 839 22.65 11.52 -30.83
C THR A 839 22.81 12.59 -29.76
N LYS A 840 23.12 12.19 -28.54
CA LYS A 840 23.38 13.08 -27.40
C LYS A 840 24.73 12.75 -26.76
N ASN A 841 25.54 13.77 -26.52
CA ASN A 841 26.87 13.62 -25.91
C ASN A 841 26.79 13.77 -24.39
N THR A 842 27.30 12.79 -23.66
CA THR A 842 27.52 12.85 -22.21
C THR A 842 29.01 12.96 -21.96
N ILE A 843 29.44 13.97 -21.21
CA ILE A 843 30.86 14.19 -20.89
C ILE A 843 31.09 13.68 -19.47
N ILE A 844 32.16 12.91 -19.27
CA ILE A 844 32.58 12.39 -17.98
C ILE A 844 33.95 12.99 -17.67
N GLU A 845 34.05 13.79 -16.63
CA GLU A 845 35.31 14.31 -16.14
C GLU A 845 35.74 13.53 -14.91
N TYR A 846 36.89 12.88 -14.97
CA TYR A 846 37.43 12.09 -13.87
C TYR A 846 38.26 12.96 -12.93
N PHE A 847 38.01 12.90 -11.63
CA PHE A 847 38.69 13.67 -10.60
C PHE A 847 39.29 12.77 -9.52
N ASP A 848 40.50 13.08 -9.05
CA ASP A 848 41.13 12.51 -7.84
C ASP A 848 41.50 13.65 -6.91
N ASN A 849 40.92 13.70 -5.71
CA ASN A 849 41.09 14.79 -4.72
C ASN A 849 41.03 16.19 -5.37
N ASP A 850 39.94 16.47 -6.08
CA ASP A 850 39.64 17.73 -6.79
C ASP A 850 40.56 18.11 -7.97
N SER A 851 41.54 17.27 -8.30
CA SER A 851 42.35 17.42 -9.51
C SER A 851 41.75 16.63 -10.67
N LYS A 852 41.49 17.29 -11.80
CA LYS A 852 40.97 16.64 -13.02
C LYS A 852 42.05 15.75 -13.63
N ILE A 853 41.79 14.46 -13.75
CA ILE A 853 42.70 13.43 -14.25
C ILE A 853 42.51 13.18 -15.74
N ASP A 854 41.26 13.01 -16.20
CA ASP A 854 40.96 12.71 -17.61
C ASP A 854 39.52 13.10 -17.98
N THR A 855 39.15 13.02 -19.26
CA THR A 855 37.78 13.25 -19.75
C THR A 855 37.38 12.24 -20.81
N GLN A 856 36.22 11.61 -20.64
CA GLN A 856 35.59 10.75 -21.63
C GLN A 856 34.34 11.42 -22.21
N THR A 857 34.12 11.32 -23.52
CA THR A 857 32.84 11.67 -24.15
C THR A 857 32.13 10.40 -24.62
N ILE A 858 30.88 10.22 -24.21
CA ILE A 858 30.02 9.09 -24.56
C ILE A 858 28.89 9.62 -25.44
N THR A 859 28.86 9.21 -26.70
CA THR A 859 27.84 9.58 -27.69
C THR A 859 26.88 8.41 -27.89
N LYS A 860 25.61 8.60 -27.51
CA LYS A 860 24.55 7.57 -27.56
C LYS A 860 23.22 8.18 -27.98
N ALA A 861 22.18 7.36 -28.15
CA ALA A 861 20.83 7.84 -28.42
C ALA A 861 20.33 8.75 -27.28
N PRO A 862 19.53 9.80 -27.55
CA PRO A 862 19.05 10.72 -26.51
C PRO A 862 18.27 10.07 -25.36
N ASN A 863 17.64 8.93 -25.62
CA ASN A 863 16.90 8.14 -24.65
C ASN A 863 17.77 7.09 -23.92
N TYR A 864 19.01 6.86 -24.36
CA TYR A 864 19.93 5.94 -23.72
C TYR A 864 20.41 6.52 -22.39
N GLN A 865 20.31 5.73 -21.33
CA GLN A 865 20.81 6.11 -20.01
C GLN A 865 22.22 5.56 -19.82
N VAL A 866 23.22 6.43 -19.90
CA VAL A 866 24.64 6.09 -19.69
C VAL A 866 24.84 5.46 -18.32
N GLN A 867 25.44 4.27 -18.29
CA GLN A 867 25.68 3.48 -17.09
C GLN A 867 27.17 3.50 -16.72
N ILE A 868 27.48 3.12 -15.48
CA ILE A 868 28.87 3.01 -14.99
C ILE A 868 29.72 2.04 -15.85
N LYS A 869 29.12 0.99 -16.43
CA LYS A 869 29.82 0.07 -17.34
C LYS A 869 30.31 0.72 -18.65
N ASP A 870 29.74 1.87 -19.02
CA ASP A 870 30.12 2.60 -20.23
C ASP A 870 31.35 3.50 -19.99
N LEU A 871 31.75 3.65 -18.72
CA LEU A 871 32.91 4.42 -18.30
C LEU A 871 34.21 3.65 -18.58
N LYS A 872 35.17 4.36 -19.16
CA LYS A 872 36.54 3.87 -19.37
C LYS A 872 37.46 4.59 -18.38
N LEU A 873 37.69 3.94 -17.24
CA LEU A 873 38.51 4.55 -16.18
C LEU A 873 39.98 4.69 -16.61
N PRO A 874 40.66 5.77 -16.19
CA PRO A 874 42.10 5.92 -16.35
C PRO A 874 42.88 4.75 -15.71
N GLU A 875 44.04 4.43 -16.28
CA GLU A 875 44.88 3.33 -15.80
C GLU A 875 45.30 3.52 -14.33
N ASN A 876 45.27 2.44 -13.53
CA ASN A 876 45.57 2.43 -12.08
C ASN A 876 44.56 3.14 -11.17
N TYR A 877 43.43 3.62 -11.71
CA TYR A 877 42.36 4.24 -10.94
C TYR A 877 41.13 3.33 -10.83
N VAL A 878 40.45 3.45 -9.69
CA VAL A 878 39.16 2.81 -9.42
C VAL A 878 38.14 3.87 -9.03
N LEU A 879 36.86 3.61 -9.30
CA LEU A 879 35.77 4.50 -8.89
C LEU A 879 35.70 4.58 -7.37
N VAL A 880 35.58 5.80 -6.83
CA VAL A 880 35.30 6.01 -5.40
C VAL A 880 33.86 5.59 -5.09
N ASN A 881 32.93 5.84 -6.01
CA ASN A 881 31.53 5.46 -5.88
C ASN A 881 31.05 4.69 -7.13
N SER A 882 30.89 3.37 -7.01
CA SER A 882 30.40 2.49 -8.08
C SER A 882 28.90 2.65 -8.39
N HIS A 883 28.15 3.42 -7.59
CA HIS A 883 26.71 3.67 -7.75
C HIS A 883 26.40 5.11 -8.21
N GLN A 884 27.41 5.87 -8.59
CA GLN A 884 27.24 7.24 -9.04
C GLN A 884 26.30 7.30 -10.26
N GLN A 885 25.24 8.10 -10.16
CA GLN A 885 24.30 8.31 -11.26
C GLN A 885 24.93 9.24 -12.31
N ILE A 886 24.95 8.80 -13.56
CA ILE A 886 25.42 9.59 -14.70
C ILE A 886 24.22 10.25 -15.37
N GLN A 887 24.17 11.58 -15.35
CA GLN A 887 23.14 12.35 -16.03
C GLN A 887 23.44 12.39 -17.53
N SER A 888 22.67 11.62 -18.29
CA SER A 888 22.86 11.45 -19.74
C SER A 888 22.63 12.76 -20.50
N GLY A 889 23.64 13.17 -21.26
CA GLY A 889 23.66 14.40 -22.04
C GLY A 889 24.18 15.64 -21.31
N GLN A 890 24.80 15.47 -20.15
CA GLN A 890 25.43 16.53 -19.37
C GLN A 890 26.91 16.23 -19.13
N THR A 891 27.62 17.19 -18.55
CA THR A 891 28.96 16.99 -17.99
C THR A 891 28.84 16.46 -16.56
N ASN A 892 29.40 15.28 -16.32
CA ASN A 892 29.35 14.58 -15.04
C ASN A 892 30.76 14.50 -14.45
N LYS A 893 30.94 14.96 -13.22
CA LYS A 893 32.21 14.82 -12.50
C LYS A 893 32.22 13.52 -11.72
N VAL A 894 33.14 12.61 -12.06
CA VAL A 894 33.24 11.28 -11.45
C VAL A 894 34.51 11.21 -10.61
N GLN A 895 34.34 10.87 -9.33
CA GLN A 895 35.47 10.74 -8.40
C GLN A 895 36.11 9.35 -8.54
N ILE A 896 37.41 9.35 -8.78
CA ILE A 896 38.28 8.18 -8.89
C ILE A 896 39.41 8.29 -7.86
N THR A 897 39.94 7.15 -7.45
CA THR A 897 41.10 7.10 -6.55
C THR A 897 42.08 6.06 -7.02
N LYS A 898 43.37 6.26 -6.75
CA LYS A 898 44.40 5.28 -7.09
C LYS A 898 44.13 3.96 -6.39
N GLN A 899 44.20 2.87 -7.15
CA GLN A 899 44.06 1.53 -6.62
C GLN A 899 45.13 1.30 -5.55
N LYS A 900 44.77 0.66 -4.43
CA LYS A 900 45.73 0.27 -3.37
C LYS A 900 46.05 -1.22 -3.48
N ARG A 901 47.30 -1.60 -3.20
CA ARG A 901 47.75 -2.99 -3.08
C ARG A 901 48.45 -3.22 -1.76
N SER A 902 48.42 -4.47 -1.30
CA SER A 902 49.09 -4.89 -0.07
C SER A 902 50.25 -5.83 -0.38
N SER A 903 51.34 -5.70 0.38
CA SER A 903 52.47 -6.61 0.37
C SER A 903 52.71 -7.13 1.79
N THR A 904 53.02 -8.41 1.95
CA THR A 904 53.47 -8.96 3.24
C THR A 904 54.99 -9.05 3.27
N LEU A 905 55.61 -8.43 4.26
CA LEU A 905 57.05 -8.51 4.51
C LEU A 905 57.30 -9.41 5.71
N ASN A 906 58.07 -10.47 5.49
CA ASN A 906 58.45 -11.47 6.47
C ASN A 906 59.88 -11.16 6.93
N TYR A 907 60.04 -10.71 8.17
CA TYR A 907 61.35 -10.42 8.74
C TYR A 907 62.05 -11.72 9.16
N LYS A 908 63.20 -12.01 8.55
CA LYS A 908 63.97 -13.24 8.79
C LYS A 908 65.38 -12.94 9.30
N ASP A 909 65.77 -13.59 10.39
CA ASP A 909 67.16 -13.63 10.87
C ASP A 909 67.78 -14.98 10.48
N ASN A 910 68.87 -14.96 9.71
CA ASN A 910 69.52 -16.16 9.15
C ASN A 910 68.54 -17.16 8.48
N GLY A 911 67.49 -16.66 7.82
CA GLY A 911 66.49 -17.48 7.13
C GLY A 911 65.32 -17.99 7.99
N VAL A 912 65.35 -17.75 9.31
CA VAL A 912 64.26 -18.10 10.22
C VAL A 912 63.31 -16.92 10.38
N LEU A 913 61.99 -17.16 10.25
CA LEU A 913 60.96 -16.15 10.42
C LEU A 913 60.90 -15.65 11.87
N VAL A 914 61.01 -14.34 12.05
CA VAL A 914 60.93 -13.65 13.35
C VAL A 914 59.55 -13.01 13.52
N SER A 915 59.08 -12.27 12.51
CA SER A 915 57.73 -11.70 12.46
C SER A 915 57.34 -11.33 11.02
N SER A 916 56.09 -10.89 10.82
CA SER A 916 55.60 -10.40 9.54
C SER A 916 54.84 -9.08 9.70
N GLN A 917 54.89 -8.23 8.68
CA GLN A 917 54.13 -6.99 8.58
C GLN A 917 53.43 -6.91 7.23
N MET A 918 52.15 -6.53 7.23
CA MET A 918 51.42 -6.23 5.99
C MET A 918 51.41 -4.72 5.76
N ILE A 919 51.79 -4.28 4.57
CA ILE A 919 51.82 -2.86 4.18
C ILE A 919 50.90 -2.66 2.99
N THR A 920 49.98 -1.71 3.09
CA THR A 920 49.01 -1.35 2.04
C THR A 920 49.20 0.09 1.61
N LYS A 921 49.60 0.32 0.35
CA LYS A 921 49.80 1.67 -0.23
C LYS A 921 49.24 1.73 -1.67
N ALA A 922 49.28 2.89 -2.32
CA ALA A 922 48.83 3.07 -3.70
C ALA A 922 49.67 2.22 -4.67
N ILE A 923 49.06 1.65 -5.71
CA ILE A 923 49.66 0.65 -6.61
C ILE A 923 50.97 1.11 -7.29
N ASP A 924 51.15 2.41 -7.45
CA ASP A 924 52.30 3.07 -8.07
C ASP A 924 53.32 3.61 -7.05
N SER A 925 53.14 3.32 -5.75
CA SER A 925 54.09 3.68 -4.71
C SER A 925 55.06 2.54 -4.37
N ASN A 926 56.18 2.87 -3.72
CA ASN A 926 57.12 1.89 -3.19
C ASN A 926 56.99 1.78 -1.67
N ILE A 927 57.37 0.63 -1.13
CA ILE A 927 57.58 0.42 0.30
C ILE A 927 59.03 0.76 0.60
N GLU A 928 59.22 1.72 1.49
CA GLU A 928 60.52 2.25 1.89
C GLU A 928 60.83 1.83 3.34
N ASN A 929 62.09 1.99 3.76
CA ASN A 929 62.54 1.61 5.10
C ASN A 929 61.70 2.27 6.22
N GLN A 930 61.28 3.52 6.04
CA GLN A 930 60.41 4.23 6.99
C GLN A 930 59.02 3.58 7.19
N ASP A 931 58.55 2.78 6.22
CA ASP A 931 57.30 2.05 6.32
C ASP A 931 57.46 0.74 7.13
N LEU A 932 58.70 0.34 7.44
CA LEU A 932 59.03 -0.95 8.08
C LEU A 932 59.04 -0.83 9.61
N GLN A 933 58.30 -1.72 10.26
CA GLN A 933 58.27 -1.88 11.71
C GLN A 933 59.11 -3.11 12.11
N LEU A 934 60.37 -2.88 12.44
CA LEU A 934 61.30 -3.97 12.79
C LEU A 934 61.02 -4.53 14.19
N PRO A 935 61.18 -5.85 14.40
CA PRO A 935 61.17 -6.45 15.74
C PRO A 935 62.21 -5.82 16.67
N ARG A 936 61.85 -5.67 17.94
CA ARG A 936 62.75 -5.12 18.98
C ARG A 936 64.06 -5.92 19.04
N GLY A 937 65.19 -5.22 19.05
CA GLY A 937 66.53 -5.82 19.12
C GLY A 937 67.12 -6.27 17.78
N TYR A 938 66.48 -5.93 16.65
CA TYR A 938 66.96 -6.26 15.30
C TYR A 938 67.21 -5.00 14.44
N LEU A 939 68.11 -5.13 13.48
CA LEU A 939 68.43 -4.13 12.46
C LEU A 939 68.21 -4.73 11.07
N LEU A 940 67.87 -3.89 10.10
CA LEU A 940 67.87 -4.27 8.69
C LEU A 940 69.30 -4.58 8.22
N VAL A 941 69.44 -5.69 7.49
CA VAL A 941 70.72 -6.01 6.83
C VAL A 941 70.96 -5.07 5.65
N ASN A 942 69.91 -4.68 4.92
CA ASN A 942 69.99 -3.72 3.82
C ASN A 942 69.02 -2.54 4.04
N PRO A 943 69.50 -1.40 4.59
CA PRO A 943 68.65 -0.26 4.90
C PRO A 943 68.18 0.54 3.68
N ASN A 944 68.73 0.28 2.49
CA ASN A 944 68.39 0.97 1.24
C ASN A 944 67.48 0.14 0.33
N GLN A 945 67.00 -1.02 0.81
CA GLN A 945 66.12 -1.88 0.03
C GLN A 945 64.73 -1.25 -0.09
N THR A 946 64.24 -1.15 -1.32
CA THR A 946 62.86 -0.75 -1.62
C THR A 946 62.08 -1.96 -2.15
N PHE A 947 60.79 -2.04 -1.83
CA PHE A 947 59.94 -3.14 -2.26
C PHE A 947 58.78 -2.63 -3.11
N THR A 948 58.49 -3.29 -4.22
CA THR A 948 57.33 -2.96 -5.06
C THR A 948 56.06 -3.56 -4.47
N LEU A 949 54.94 -2.86 -4.58
CA LEU A 949 53.67 -3.27 -3.99
C LEU A 949 53.00 -4.43 -4.73
N GLY A 950 52.34 -5.31 -3.97
CA GLY A 950 51.60 -6.47 -4.48
C GLY A 950 52.39 -7.78 -4.52
N GLN A 951 53.58 -7.84 -3.91
CA GLN A 951 54.38 -9.06 -3.76
C GLN A 951 54.75 -9.28 -2.29
N ASN A 952 54.97 -10.54 -1.91
CA ASN A 952 55.46 -10.86 -0.57
C ASN A 952 56.98 -10.96 -0.58
N TYR A 953 57.62 -10.43 0.46
CA TYR A 953 59.07 -10.36 0.53
C TYR A 953 59.58 -10.99 1.82
N ASP A 954 60.72 -11.65 1.71
CA ASP A 954 61.54 -12.00 2.87
C ASP A 954 62.58 -10.90 3.08
N VAL A 955 62.51 -10.23 4.23
CA VAL A 955 63.37 -9.12 4.59
C VAL A 955 64.42 -9.61 5.59
N ALA A 956 65.68 -9.54 5.19
CA ALA A 956 66.78 -9.96 6.04
C ALA A 956 67.00 -8.93 7.17
N ILE A 957 66.89 -9.41 8.40
CA ILE A 957 67.20 -8.66 9.63
C ILE A 957 68.32 -9.38 10.39
N THR A 958 69.04 -8.66 11.23
CA THR A 958 70.07 -9.23 12.09
C THR A 958 70.00 -8.65 13.49
N LYS A 959 70.37 -9.43 14.49
CA LYS A 959 70.36 -8.99 15.89
C LYS A 959 71.29 -7.79 16.10
N GLN A 960 70.81 -6.79 16.83
CA GLN A 960 71.63 -5.71 17.36
C GLN A 960 72.73 -6.27 18.24
N SER A 961 73.89 -5.62 18.22
CA SER A 961 75.02 -5.97 19.09
C SER A 961 75.15 -4.93 20.20
N PHE A 962 75.38 -5.42 21.41
CA PHE A 962 75.59 -4.64 22.62
C PHE A 962 76.98 -4.91 23.17
N THR A 963 77.56 -3.91 23.83
CA THR A 963 78.88 -4.01 24.45
C THR A 963 78.73 -4.25 25.95
N LEU A 964 79.27 -5.36 26.42
CA LEU A 964 79.49 -5.66 27.84
C LEU A 964 80.92 -5.28 28.20
N THR A 965 81.05 -4.26 29.05
CA THR A 965 82.34 -3.76 29.53
C THR A 965 82.67 -4.34 30.89
N TYR A 966 83.63 -5.25 30.95
CA TYR A 966 84.11 -5.85 32.18
C TYR A 966 85.27 -5.04 32.75
N LYS A 967 85.09 -4.51 33.96
CA LYS A 967 86.11 -3.81 34.75
C LYS A 967 86.62 -4.74 35.83
N PHE A 968 87.84 -5.24 35.67
CA PHE A 968 88.49 -6.11 36.65
C PHE A 968 89.20 -5.28 37.70
N MET A 969 88.74 -5.34 38.95
CA MET A 969 89.22 -4.52 40.06
C MET A 969 89.95 -5.38 41.09
N PHE A 970 91.14 -4.97 41.55
CA PHE A 970 91.81 -5.58 42.71
C PHE A 970 91.92 -4.52 43.81
N GLY A 971 91.17 -4.70 44.89
CA GLY A 971 90.91 -3.61 45.84
C GLY A 971 90.21 -2.45 45.14
N GLU A 972 90.75 -1.24 45.25
CA GLU A 972 90.23 -0.04 44.57
C GLU A 972 90.91 0.23 43.20
N THR A 973 91.84 -0.62 42.78
CA THR A 973 92.61 -0.40 41.55
C THR A 973 92.02 -1.17 40.38
N LEU A 974 91.78 -0.47 39.26
CA LEU A 974 91.41 -1.09 37.98
C LEU A 974 92.62 -1.82 37.40
N VAL A 975 92.52 -3.14 37.31
CA VAL A 975 93.57 -4.02 36.79
C VAL A 975 93.49 -4.13 35.28
N ALA A 976 92.28 -4.33 34.75
CA ALA A 976 92.04 -4.43 33.31
C ALA A 976 90.61 -4.05 32.97
N LYS A 977 90.41 -3.60 31.73
CA LYS A 977 89.10 -3.38 31.13
C LYS A 977 88.99 -4.26 29.88
N ASN A 978 87.90 -5.00 29.74
CA ASN A 978 87.64 -5.80 28.55
C ASN A 978 86.24 -5.54 28.01
N ASP A 979 86.15 -5.16 26.74
CA ASP A 979 84.88 -4.89 26.08
C ASP A 979 84.53 -6.09 25.20
N VAL A 980 83.34 -6.65 25.44
CA VAL A 980 82.82 -7.82 24.71
C VAL A 980 81.59 -7.40 23.94
N ILE A 981 81.57 -7.70 22.64
CA ILE A 981 80.41 -7.48 21.79
C ILE A 981 79.56 -8.74 21.78
N ILE A 982 78.29 -8.62 22.15
CA ILE A 982 77.31 -9.71 22.19
C ILE A 982 76.03 -9.33 21.48
N LYS A 983 75.39 -10.28 20.79
CA LYS A 983 74.12 -10.01 20.09
C LYS A 983 72.93 -10.03 21.05
N TYR A 984 71.85 -9.35 20.66
CA TYR A 984 70.61 -9.30 21.39
C TYR A 984 70.11 -10.69 21.83
N HIS A 985 69.79 -10.82 23.11
CA HIS A 985 69.34 -12.07 23.75
C HIS A 985 70.33 -13.24 23.72
N GLU A 986 71.60 -13.01 23.42
CA GLU A 986 72.64 -14.01 23.66
C GLU A 986 73.11 -13.95 25.13
N THR A 987 73.69 -15.07 25.57
CA THR A 987 74.21 -15.26 26.93
C THR A 987 75.73 -15.23 26.88
N TYR A 988 76.38 -14.45 27.74
CA TYR A 988 77.84 -14.39 27.83
C TYR A 988 78.37 -14.92 29.15
N GLU A 989 79.49 -15.65 29.09
CA GLU A 989 80.27 -16.09 30.25
C GLU A 989 81.42 -15.12 30.54
N LEU A 990 81.94 -15.13 31.77
CA LEU A 990 83.03 -14.22 32.18
C LEU A 990 84.24 -14.34 31.24
N PRO A 991 84.77 -13.23 30.68
CA PRO A 991 85.98 -13.30 29.87
C PRO A 991 87.20 -13.70 30.73
N PRO A 992 88.28 -14.22 30.11
CA PRO A 992 89.48 -14.64 30.83
C PRO A 992 90.00 -13.56 31.78
N LEU A 993 90.35 -13.95 33.00
CA LEU A 993 90.90 -13.03 34.00
C LEU A 993 92.26 -12.48 33.53
N PRO A 994 92.57 -11.20 33.81
CA PRO A 994 93.86 -10.63 33.45
C PRO A 994 95.00 -11.34 34.21
N ASN A 995 96.20 -11.32 33.62
CA ASN A 995 97.39 -11.85 34.26
C ASN A 995 97.73 -11.03 35.52
N SER A 996 98.18 -11.72 36.56
CA SER A 996 98.70 -11.09 37.77
C SER A 996 99.96 -10.31 37.49
N ASN A 997 100.17 -9.22 38.24
CA ASN A 997 101.40 -8.42 38.20
C ASN A 997 102.58 -9.07 38.94
N SER A 998 102.45 -10.33 39.37
CA SER A 998 103.47 -11.10 40.07
C SER A 998 103.50 -12.53 39.53
N GLN A 999 104.70 -13.08 39.36
CA GLN A 999 104.90 -14.46 38.91
C GLN A 999 104.47 -15.51 39.95
N ASP A 1000 104.35 -15.12 41.23
CA ASP A 1000 104.02 -16.02 42.33
C ASP A 1000 102.50 -16.18 42.57
N PHE A 1001 101.68 -15.37 41.89
CA PHE A 1001 100.23 -15.33 42.11
C PHE A 1001 99.45 -15.29 40.78
N THR A 1002 98.24 -15.83 40.78
CA THR A 1002 97.23 -15.62 39.72
C THR A 1002 96.02 -14.88 40.30
N TYR A 1003 95.31 -14.13 39.47
CA TYR A 1003 94.03 -13.53 39.87
C TYR A 1003 92.91 -14.57 39.77
N GLN A 1004 92.05 -14.60 40.79
CA GLN A 1004 90.78 -15.34 40.78
C GLN A 1004 89.63 -14.37 41.09
N ALA A 1005 88.46 -14.59 40.50
CA ALA A 1005 87.27 -13.80 40.81
C ALA A 1005 86.79 -14.09 42.24
N SER A 1006 86.45 -13.05 43.01
CA SER A 1006 86.13 -13.15 44.44
C SER A 1006 84.71 -13.70 44.73
N SER A 1007 83.88 -13.90 43.71
CA SER A 1007 82.52 -14.48 43.80
C SER A 1007 82.27 -15.48 42.66
N ASN A 1008 81.41 -16.48 42.89
CA ASN A 1008 80.91 -17.36 41.81
C ASN A 1008 80.17 -16.48 40.79
N PHE A 1009 80.81 -16.21 39.66
CA PHE A 1009 80.29 -15.28 38.67
C PHE A 1009 79.00 -15.84 38.03
N GLN A 1010 77.94 -15.02 38.01
CA GLN A 1010 76.69 -15.36 37.35
C GLN A 1010 76.79 -15.04 35.86
N ILE A 1011 76.53 -16.05 35.03
CA ILE A 1011 76.22 -15.92 33.61
C ILE A 1011 75.25 -14.75 33.41
N ILE A 1012 75.47 -13.90 32.41
CA ILE A 1012 74.54 -12.81 32.06
C ILE A 1012 73.65 -13.31 30.91
N PRO A 1013 72.44 -13.82 31.19
CA PRO A 1013 71.51 -14.22 30.14
C PRO A 1013 70.82 -13.00 29.54
N ASN A 1014 70.42 -13.14 28.28
CA ASN A 1014 69.48 -12.24 27.60
C ASN A 1014 69.93 -10.76 27.55
N VAL A 1015 71.10 -10.47 26.97
CA VAL A 1015 71.60 -9.09 26.89
C VAL A 1015 70.72 -8.23 25.97
N GLU A 1016 70.18 -7.12 26.50
CA GLU A 1016 69.30 -6.19 25.76
C GLU A 1016 69.86 -4.76 25.63
N ALA A 1017 70.99 -4.44 26.28
CA ALA A 1017 71.60 -3.11 26.29
C ALA A 1017 73.10 -3.21 26.60
N ASN A 1018 73.83 -2.12 26.35
CA ASN A 1018 75.21 -1.98 26.81
C ASN A 1018 75.24 -1.98 28.35
N GLN A 1019 76.19 -2.70 28.95
CA GLN A 1019 76.31 -2.80 30.40
C GLN A 1019 77.77 -2.73 30.82
N GLU A 1020 78.04 -2.07 31.95
CA GLU A 1020 79.34 -2.15 32.62
C GLU A 1020 79.24 -3.12 33.81
N ILE A 1021 80.16 -4.07 33.88
CA ILE A 1021 80.18 -5.15 34.87
C ILE A 1021 81.50 -5.07 35.63
N VAL A 1022 81.43 -4.89 36.95
CA VAL A 1022 82.61 -4.83 37.81
C VAL A 1022 82.91 -6.22 38.37
N VAL A 1023 84.13 -6.70 38.13
CA VAL A 1023 84.60 -8.01 38.57
C VAL A 1023 85.72 -7.81 39.58
N ASN A 1024 85.43 -8.08 40.85
CA ASN A 1024 86.42 -7.98 41.92
C ASN A 1024 87.32 -9.22 41.92
N LEU A 1025 88.63 -8.99 41.92
CA LEU A 1025 89.69 -9.99 41.89
C LEU A 1025 90.31 -10.18 43.28
N SER A 1026 90.78 -11.40 43.54
CA SER A 1026 91.64 -11.76 44.67
C SER A 1026 92.87 -12.53 44.17
N LYS A 1027 93.96 -12.55 44.95
CA LYS A 1027 95.19 -13.28 44.58
C LYS A 1027 95.16 -14.70 45.12
N LYS A 1028 95.50 -15.68 44.28
CA LYS A 1028 95.74 -17.08 44.64
C LYS A 1028 97.21 -17.42 44.33
N GLN A 1029 97.90 -18.07 45.26
CA GLN A 1029 99.30 -18.45 45.07
C GLN A 1029 99.42 -19.52 43.97
N SER A 1030 100.33 -19.32 43.01
CA SER A 1030 100.55 -20.23 41.89
C SER A 1030 101.31 -21.48 42.36
N THR A 1031 100.65 -22.63 42.44
CA THR A 1031 101.32 -23.93 42.61
C THR A 1031 101.84 -24.39 41.25
N ILE A 1032 103.16 -24.28 41.04
CA ILE A 1032 103.85 -24.88 39.89
C ILE A 1032 103.95 -26.39 40.14
N ASN A 1033 103.28 -27.16 39.29
CA ASN A 1033 103.77 -28.43 38.74
C ASN A 1033 103.22 -28.58 37.32
#